data_AF-A0A920AZZ3-F1
#
_entry.id   AF-A0A920AZZ3-F1
#
_cell.length_a   1.000
_cell.length_b   1.000
_cell.length_c   1.000
_cell.angle_alpha   90.00
_cell.angle_beta   90.00
_cell.angle_gamma   90.00
#
_symmetry.space_group_name_H-M   'P 1'
#
loop_
_entity.id
_entity.type
_entity.pdbx_description
1 polymer ?
#
loop_
_entity_poly.entity_id
_entity_poly.type
_entity_poly.pdbx_seq_one_letter_code
_entity_poly.pdbx_strand_id
1 'polypeptide(L)'
;MADGTDTNFKVDHRYRGNMMYEGEHNVVRNVIFRYVVDAYIFSFRKVKYPVYENILAEYNGWFGNMFWNLKVDDNCLNCRGENINNDNNYFSDTFRYVTMRQNRSGNIGPGKRSLVEYAWVEDHYQNTDGSGIGRASGAANKSTTRYSWMLNSNRNGMRFDGSCAGQYGLVHHVVSVGNKRGYRLKGDKHNVYHVMAYDNWDVDINLAAHKYCGDYGSFPHGKGIENMKGNHNTDIHNSIAGRKLNCASPDCGDQAIMNNGASNEKVDPKFLLNESSIWYGRNFPIDNREGYWSQSYPQLELEDPWLDNRTRDPEQLIEIFGVDPFEQNRIQSYDFRPRKGSIFIDAGKVIEGINDGQDENFYHASTYSNQNRKYVGEAPDIGPYEYGDSVYWIPGFRTAYPSIPIPRDGAKNVSLEYGLAWNYPWKENYAGTSAIVAISGPGLVKTESFNYPNNVMFVKLTPGGTYNWTVTVDGVTSKSWSFTATDKVYPINDRSIDISVQDSTYLPQHIQKLLVSRNNHAFLRFDAPAIVDSSYKVELNLTPGKIYSLKDGIVLYKYNYKGWDERLANSNIGMVDKSNLTALDTIRSLTENEKISIDVSAYIDSTGEHSFALAALSEKDSVYFYSRDKLVLDGHFEGSIAAHNSGFATLHNAWPNISFENDAKLSVDDDENMQIPTKFSLHDNFPNPFNPSTTIRFDLPIATKINLTIYNMLGQKVKTLKNSQLSAGYHSVNWNATNDQGFPVSAGMYFYQIRTNEFVKTKKMLLLK
;
A
#
# COMPACT_ATOMS: atom_id res chain seq x y z
N MET A 1 -31.64 13.90 -32.44
CA MET A 1 -31.50 15.37 -32.33
C MET A 1 -32.89 15.96 -32.47
N ALA A 2 -33.37 16.70 -31.46
CA ALA A 2 -34.49 17.62 -31.62
C ALA A 2 -33.85 19.01 -31.72
N ASP A 3 -34.06 19.69 -32.83
CA ASP A 3 -33.55 21.04 -33.06
C ASP A 3 -34.34 22.04 -32.20
N GLY A 4 -33.60 22.93 -31.53
CA GLY A 4 -34.13 23.82 -30.50
C GLY A 4 -34.91 25.02 -31.04
N THR A 5 -35.82 24.84 -31.99
CA THR A 5 -36.60 25.94 -32.58
C THR A 5 -38.09 25.91 -32.28
N ASP A 6 -38.63 24.87 -31.64
CA ASP A 6 -40.06 24.85 -31.28
C ASP A 6 -40.29 25.37 -29.85
N THR A 7 -40.73 26.64 -29.75
CA THR A 7 -40.97 27.35 -28.49
C THR A 7 -42.36 27.11 -27.88
N ASN A 8 -43.19 26.24 -28.48
CA ASN A 8 -44.57 26.03 -28.03
C ASN A 8 -44.86 24.70 -27.33
N PHE A 9 -43.86 23.83 -27.17
CA PHE A 9 -43.94 22.71 -26.23
C PHE A 9 -42.99 22.95 -25.06
N LYS A 10 -43.48 22.76 -23.82
CA LYS A 10 -42.61 22.58 -22.66
C LYS A 10 -41.61 21.49 -23.01
N VAL A 11 -40.37 21.85 -23.32
CA VAL A 11 -39.32 20.89 -23.64
C VAL A 11 -39.19 19.97 -22.43
N ASP A 12 -39.57 18.70 -22.60
CA ASP A 12 -39.45 17.73 -21.54
C ASP A 12 -37.96 17.40 -21.38
N HIS A 13 -37.34 18.07 -20.41
CA HIS A 13 -35.93 17.90 -20.11
C HIS A 13 -35.56 16.44 -19.81
N ARG A 14 -36.51 15.53 -19.52
CA ARG A 14 -36.25 14.11 -19.23
C ARG A 14 -35.66 13.30 -20.40
N TYR A 15 -35.61 13.83 -21.62
CA TYR A 15 -35.24 13.06 -22.83
C TYR A 15 -34.02 13.58 -23.60
N ARG A 16 -33.20 14.45 -23.00
CA ARG A 16 -31.99 14.94 -23.68
C ARG A 16 -30.84 13.92 -23.55
N GLY A 17 -30.36 13.40 -24.67
CA GLY A 17 -29.15 12.59 -24.75
C GLY A 17 -29.30 11.28 -25.49
N ASN A 18 -28.29 10.41 -25.34
CA ASN A 18 -28.30 9.08 -25.94
C ASN A 18 -29.21 8.18 -25.11
N MET A 19 -30.18 7.50 -25.74
CA MET A 19 -31.05 6.59 -25.01
C MET A 19 -31.53 5.40 -25.83
N MET A 20 -31.85 4.32 -25.12
CA MET A 20 -32.69 3.24 -25.61
C MET A 20 -33.95 3.17 -24.75
N TYR A 21 -35.09 3.09 -25.42
CA TYR A 21 -36.41 3.12 -24.80
C TYR A 21 -37.17 1.84 -25.17
N GLU A 22 -37.62 1.11 -24.15
CA GLU A 22 -38.25 -0.21 -24.25
C GLU A 22 -37.36 -1.29 -24.91
N GLY A 23 -37.47 -2.53 -24.45
CA GLY A 23 -36.60 -3.63 -24.87
C GLY A 23 -36.35 -4.64 -23.74
N GLU A 24 -35.62 -5.71 -24.02
CA GLU A 24 -35.45 -6.81 -23.06
C GLU A 24 -34.00 -7.21 -22.75
N HIS A 25 -33.06 -7.06 -23.68
CA HIS A 25 -31.67 -7.51 -23.48
C HIS A 25 -30.71 -6.57 -24.20
N ASN A 26 -30.97 -5.27 -24.13
CA ASN A 26 -30.19 -4.28 -24.87
C ASN A 26 -28.81 -4.10 -24.22
N VAL A 27 -27.79 -4.00 -25.07
CA VAL A 27 -26.39 -3.90 -24.65
C VAL A 27 -25.74 -2.67 -25.27
N VAL A 28 -25.01 -1.91 -24.47
CA VAL A 28 -24.05 -0.88 -24.92
C VAL A 28 -22.67 -1.35 -24.49
N ARG A 29 -21.81 -1.66 -25.47
CA ARG A 29 -20.53 -2.32 -25.23
C ARG A 29 -19.40 -1.72 -26.07
N ASN A 30 -18.21 -1.60 -25.48
CA ASN A 30 -16.99 -1.10 -26.15
C ASN A 30 -17.16 0.32 -26.70
N VAL A 31 -17.75 1.22 -25.91
CA VAL A 31 -18.05 2.59 -26.31
C VAL A 31 -17.28 3.59 -25.47
N ILE A 32 -16.79 4.65 -26.13
CA ILE A 32 -16.18 5.80 -25.48
C ILE A 32 -17.15 6.99 -25.62
N PHE A 33 -17.59 7.55 -24.49
CA PHE A 33 -18.37 8.78 -24.43
C PHE A 33 -17.49 9.94 -23.97
N ARG A 34 -17.32 10.95 -24.83
CA ARG A 34 -16.57 12.16 -24.48
C ARG A 34 -17.31 13.41 -24.88
N TYR A 35 -17.18 14.44 -24.05
CA TYR A 35 -17.72 15.77 -24.31
C TYR A 35 -19.23 15.79 -24.53
N VAL A 36 -19.96 14.87 -23.88
CA VAL A 36 -21.42 14.92 -23.80
C VAL A 36 -21.81 16.05 -22.85
N VAL A 37 -22.54 17.03 -23.39
CA VAL A 37 -22.90 18.29 -22.72
C VAL A 37 -24.42 18.45 -22.68
N ASP A 38 -24.94 18.85 -21.51
CA ASP A 38 -26.38 19.13 -21.26
C ASP A 38 -27.34 18.00 -21.70
N ALA A 39 -26.90 16.76 -21.55
CA ALA A 39 -27.64 15.55 -21.93
C ALA A 39 -27.09 14.32 -21.19
N TYR A 40 -27.91 13.28 -20.99
CA TYR A 40 -27.45 11.97 -20.51
C TYR A 40 -26.26 11.47 -21.34
N ILE A 41 -25.23 10.96 -20.66
CA ILE A 41 -24.14 10.22 -21.30
C ILE A 41 -24.76 9.08 -22.11
N PHE A 42 -25.53 8.24 -21.44
CA PHE A 42 -26.45 7.26 -22.04
C PHE A 42 -27.50 6.84 -21.01
N SER A 43 -28.73 6.59 -21.45
CA SER A 43 -29.81 6.12 -20.58
C SER A 43 -30.59 4.95 -21.18
N PHE A 44 -30.79 3.90 -20.40
CA PHE A 44 -31.80 2.89 -20.67
C PHE A 44 -33.08 3.24 -19.92
N ARG A 45 -34.22 3.19 -20.62
CA ARG A 45 -35.53 3.42 -20.00
C ARG A 45 -36.53 2.36 -20.40
N LYS A 46 -37.20 1.75 -19.40
CA LYS A 46 -38.15 0.64 -19.62
C LYS A 46 -37.56 -0.58 -20.35
N VAL A 47 -36.24 -0.71 -20.28
CA VAL A 47 -35.52 -1.85 -20.83
C VAL A 47 -35.37 -2.87 -19.71
N LYS A 48 -35.76 -4.12 -19.97
CA LYS A 48 -35.44 -5.25 -19.09
C LYS A 48 -34.00 -5.67 -19.35
N TYR A 49 -33.33 -6.22 -18.34
CA TYR A 49 -31.96 -6.76 -18.45
C TYR A 49 -30.93 -5.93 -19.25
N PRO A 50 -30.85 -4.58 -19.09
CA PRO A 50 -29.89 -3.80 -19.85
C PRO A 50 -28.45 -4.02 -19.36
N VAL A 51 -27.49 -3.94 -20.29
CA VAL A 51 -26.06 -4.10 -20.00
C VAL A 51 -25.26 -2.91 -20.52
N TYR A 52 -24.49 -2.31 -19.63
CA TYR A 52 -23.35 -1.43 -19.95
C TYR A 52 -22.06 -2.22 -19.73
N GLU A 53 -21.25 -2.40 -20.78
CA GLU A 53 -20.01 -3.19 -20.67
C GLU A 53 -18.82 -2.55 -21.38
N ASN A 54 -17.68 -2.47 -20.71
CA ASN A 54 -16.45 -1.91 -21.25
C ASN A 54 -16.64 -0.50 -21.83
N ILE A 55 -16.99 0.44 -20.95
CA ILE A 55 -17.30 1.82 -21.33
C ILE A 55 -16.29 2.77 -20.70
N LEU A 56 -15.82 3.72 -21.50
CA LEU A 56 -15.04 4.87 -21.01
C LEU A 56 -15.87 6.13 -21.18
N ALA A 57 -16.18 6.82 -20.09
CA ALA A 57 -16.87 8.09 -20.12
C ALA A 57 -16.01 9.18 -19.48
N GLU A 58 -15.55 10.13 -20.29
CA GLU A 58 -14.65 11.20 -19.84
C GLU A 58 -15.06 12.59 -20.29
N TYR A 59 -14.79 13.61 -19.46
CA TYR A 59 -15.02 15.01 -19.79
C TYR A 59 -16.49 15.34 -20.12
N ASN A 60 -17.44 14.72 -19.43
CA ASN A 60 -18.88 14.92 -19.63
C ASN A 60 -19.50 15.85 -18.57
N GLY A 61 -20.64 16.45 -18.90
CA GLY A 61 -21.49 17.17 -17.94
C GLY A 61 -21.02 18.57 -17.55
N TRP A 62 -20.15 19.20 -18.35
CA TRP A 62 -19.50 20.49 -17.99
C TRP A 62 -20.41 21.73 -17.98
N PHE A 63 -21.67 21.61 -18.40
CA PHE A 63 -22.65 22.69 -18.43
C PHE A 63 -23.94 22.29 -17.69
N GLY A 64 -24.46 23.22 -16.87
CA GLY A 64 -25.67 23.01 -16.07
C GLY A 64 -25.45 22.27 -14.74
N ASN A 65 -26.46 22.27 -13.87
CA ASN A 65 -26.48 21.56 -12.59
C ASN A 65 -27.24 20.22 -12.67
N MET A 66 -27.33 19.62 -13.87
CA MET A 66 -28.18 18.45 -14.13
C MET A 66 -27.41 17.12 -13.96
N PHE A 67 -28.14 16.06 -13.57
CA PHE A 67 -27.61 14.75 -13.18
C PHE A 67 -27.57 13.76 -14.35
N TRP A 68 -26.80 14.11 -15.38
CA TRP A 68 -26.72 13.34 -16.62
C TRP A 68 -25.74 12.16 -16.52
N ASN A 69 -26.21 11.03 -15.98
CA ASN A 69 -25.43 9.82 -15.68
C ASN A 69 -25.40 8.82 -16.86
N LEU A 70 -24.60 7.75 -16.73
CA LEU A 70 -24.95 6.44 -17.29
C LEU A 70 -26.07 5.85 -16.42
N LYS A 71 -27.26 5.70 -17.01
CA LYS A 71 -28.51 5.58 -16.24
C LYS A 71 -29.35 4.38 -16.67
N VAL A 72 -29.99 3.73 -15.71
CA VAL A 72 -31.12 2.82 -15.96
C VAL A 72 -32.33 3.34 -15.18
N ASP A 73 -33.45 3.50 -15.87
CA ASP A 73 -34.73 3.91 -15.31
C ASP A 73 -35.85 2.96 -15.72
N ASP A 74 -36.81 2.78 -14.82
CA ASP A 74 -38.05 2.03 -15.06
C ASP A 74 -37.83 0.57 -15.59
N ASN A 75 -36.80 -0.15 -15.14
CA ASN A 75 -36.55 -1.57 -15.49
C ASN A 75 -37.54 -2.53 -14.82
N CYS A 76 -38.83 -2.34 -15.07
CA CYS A 76 -39.94 -3.07 -14.48
C CYS A 76 -41.13 -3.22 -15.44
N LEU A 77 -42.04 -4.18 -15.15
CA LEU A 77 -43.33 -4.27 -15.84
C LEU A 77 -44.25 -3.11 -15.40
N ASN A 78 -44.46 -2.97 -14.09
CA ASN A 78 -45.25 -1.94 -13.45
C ASN A 78 -44.41 -1.20 -12.42
N CYS A 79 -43.83 -0.07 -12.81
CA CYS A 79 -42.89 0.67 -11.97
C CYS A 79 -43.56 1.51 -10.86
N ARG A 80 -44.89 1.65 -10.89
CA ARG A 80 -45.66 2.43 -9.92
C ARG A 80 -46.63 1.52 -9.16
N GLY A 81 -46.63 1.63 -7.83
CA GLY A 81 -47.62 0.97 -6.97
C GLY A 81 -47.34 -0.51 -6.67
N GLU A 82 -46.25 -1.08 -7.18
CA GLU A 82 -45.87 -2.48 -6.94
C GLU A 82 -44.95 -2.66 -5.73
N ASN A 83 -45.02 -3.83 -5.11
CA ASN A 83 -44.11 -4.23 -4.04
C ASN A 83 -42.67 -4.41 -4.58
N ILE A 84 -41.70 -3.66 -4.05
CA ILE A 84 -40.28 -3.71 -4.48
C ILE A 84 -39.61 -5.08 -4.28
N ASN A 85 -40.21 -5.94 -3.46
CA ASN A 85 -39.77 -7.31 -3.21
C ASN A 85 -40.36 -8.32 -4.22
N ASN A 86 -41.25 -7.90 -5.12
CA ASN A 86 -41.77 -8.76 -6.19
C ASN A 86 -40.72 -8.94 -7.29
N ASP A 87 -40.00 -10.06 -7.23
CA ASP A 87 -38.94 -10.40 -8.19
C ASP A 87 -39.46 -10.58 -9.62
N ASN A 88 -40.76 -10.83 -9.81
CA ASN A 88 -41.36 -10.94 -11.15
C ASN A 88 -41.60 -9.60 -11.83
N ASN A 89 -41.55 -8.48 -11.08
CA ASN A 89 -41.84 -7.15 -11.60
C ASN A 89 -40.59 -6.35 -11.99
N TYR A 90 -39.46 -6.59 -11.33
CA TYR A 90 -38.23 -5.81 -11.50
C TYR A 90 -37.11 -6.66 -12.11
N PHE A 91 -36.46 -6.12 -13.12
CA PHE A 91 -35.43 -6.82 -13.89
C PHE A 91 -34.05 -6.27 -13.54
N SER A 92 -33.04 -7.12 -13.42
CA SER A 92 -31.68 -6.66 -13.12
C SER A 92 -31.07 -5.83 -14.24
N ASP A 93 -30.19 -4.89 -13.91
CA ASP A 93 -29.31 -4.22 -14.87
C ASP A 93 -27.84 -4.50 -14.53
N THR A 94 -26.94 -4.45 -15.52
CA THR A 94 -25.51 -4.73 -15.32
C THR A 94 -24.64 -3.57 -15.81
N PHE A 95 -23.70 -3.14 -14.98
CA PHE A 95 -22.59 -2.26 -15.32
C PHE A 95 -21.28 -3.02 -15.07
N ARG A 96 -20.49 -3.23 -16.12
CA ARG A 96 -19.24 -3.99 -16.04
C ARG A 96 -18.11 -3.29 -16.79
N TYR A 97 -16.91 -3.23 -16.21
CA TYR A 97 -15.74 -2.58 -16.83
C TYR A 97 -16.02 -1.13 -17.25
N VAL A 98 -16.65 -0.36 -16.36
CA VAL A 98 -17.05 1.03 -16.65
C VAL A 98 -16.08 1.99 -15.98
N THR A 99 -15.40 2.83 -16.77
CA THR A 99 -14.61 3.96 -16.26
C THR A 99 -15.35 5.27 -16.45
N MET A 100 -15.56 5.99 -15.36
CA MET A 100 -16.01 7.39 -15.33
C MET A 100 -14.84 8.24 -14.85
N ARG A 101 -14.28 9.11 -15.70
CA ARG A 101 -13.14 9.94 -15.29
C ARG A 101 -13.28 11.40 -15.73
N GLN A 102 -12.85 12.35 -14.91
CA GLN A 102 -12.83 13.78 -15.28
C GLN A 102 -14.21 14.32 -15.69
N ASN A 103 -15.27 13.82 -15.03
CA ASN A 103 -16.65 14.21 -15.31
C ASN A 103 -17.11 15.25 -14.29
N ARG A 104 -17.87 16.27 -14.73
CA ARG A 104 -18.43 17.28 -13.82
C ARG A 104 -19.71 16.83 -13.16
N SER A 105 -20.62 16.20 -13.92
CA SER A 105 -21.88 15.71 -13.41
C SER A 105 -22.21 14.35 -13.99
N GLY A 106 -22.83 13.53 -13.14
CA GLY A 106 -23.31 12.22 -13.52
C GLY A 106 -22.21 11.16 -13.60
N ASN A 107 -22.38 10.07 -12.86
CA ASN A 107 -21.56 8.86 -12.93
C ASN A 107 -22.46 7.66 -13.25
N ILE A 108 -22.47 6.67 -12.35
CA ILE A 108 -23.23 5.43 -12.51
C ILE A 108 -24.50 5.54 -11.67
N GLY A 109 -25.65 5.52 -12.34
CA GLY A 109 -26.97 5.53 -11.72
C GLY A 109 -27.73 4.24 -12.01
N PRO A 110 -27.44 3.14 -11.28
CA PRO A 110 -28.06 1.85 -11.54
C PRO A 110 -29.57 1.85 -11.27
N GLY A 111 -30.25 0.90 -11.91
CA GLY A 111 -31.67 0.65 -11.75
C GLY A 111 -31.96 -0.26 -10.55
N LYS A 112 -33.07 -0.99 -10.62
CA LYS A 112 -33.43 -2.00 -9.61
C LYS A 112 -32.65 -3.29 -9.85
N ARG A 113 -32.30 -4.00 -8.78
CA ARG A 113 -31.62 -5.32 -8.85
C ARG A 113 -30.33 -5.25 -9.67
N SER A 114 -29.61 -4.15 -9.52
CA SER A 114 -28.45 -3.86 -10.36
C SER A 114 -27.21 -4.60 -9.88
N LEU A 115 -26.42 -5.12 -10.81
CA LEU A 115 -25.03 -5.50 -10.63
C LEU A 115 -24.11 -4.39 -11.16
N VAL A 116 -23.24 -3.85 -10.30
CA VAL A 116 -22.13 -2.99 -10.73
C VAL A 116 -20.83 -3.68 -10.34
N GLU A 117 -19.99 -4.00 -11.31
CA GLU A 117 -18.71 -4.65 -11.05
C GLU A 117 -17.59 -4.14 -11.94
N TYR A 118 -16.36 -4.15 -11.43
CA TYR A 118 -15.20 -3.62 -12.15
C TYR A 118 -15.41 -2.18 -12.61
N ALA A 119 -16.02 -1.35 -11.79
CA ALA A 119 -16.23 0.07 -12.07
C ALA A 119 -15.07 0.91 -11.51
N TRP A 120 -14.62 1.90 -12.29
CA TRP A 120 -13.63 2.90 -11.87
C TRP A 120 -14.28 4.28 -12.00
N VAL A 121 -14.43 4.99 -10.90
CA VAL A 121 -14.83 6.41 -10.89
C VAL A 121 -13.67 7.23 -10.34
N GLU A 122 -13.21 8.25 -11.06
CA GLU A 122 -12.10 9.11 -10.63
C GLU A 122 -12.31 10.56 -11.08
N ASP A 123 -11.87 11.52 -10.26
CA ASP A 123 -11.89 12.95 -10.59
C ASP A 123 -13.30 13.44 -10.97
N HIS A 124 -14.24 13.31 -10.02
CA HIS A 124 -15.63 13.70 -10.23
C HIS A 124 -15.98 15.01 -9.51
N TYR A 125 -16.28 16.05 -10.29
CA TYR A 125 -16.35 17.44 -9.83
C TYR A 125 -17.76 17.93 -9.43
N GLN A 126 -18.71 17.02 -9.19
CA GLN A 126 -20.08 17.42 -8.89
C GLN A 126 -20.19 18.14 -7.54
N ASN A 127 -20.80 19.33 -7.52
CA ASN A 127 -21.00 20.11 -6.30
C ASN A 127 -22.45 20.10 -5.78
N THR A 128 -23.32 19.27 -6.34
CA THR A 128 -24.72 19.06 -5.92
C THR A 128 -24.90 17.71 -5.24
N ASP A 129 -26.14 17.33 -4.87
CA ASP A 129 -26.40 16.03 -4.26
C ASP A 129 -26.16 14.87 -5.24
N GLY A 130 -25.21 13.97 -4.95
CA GLY A 130 -24.78 12.94 -5.90
C GLY A 130 -23.73 11.98 -5.37
N SER A 131 -23.29 11.06 -6.22
CA SER A 131 -22.26 10.07 -5.90
C SER A 131 -21.57 9.49 -7.13
N GLY A 132 -20.46 8.78 -6.95
CA GLY A 132 -19.84 7.93 -7.98
C GLY A 132 -20.77 6.80 -8.41
N ILE A 133 -21.26 6.02 -7.44
CA ILE A 133 -22.32 5.03 -7.67
C ILE A 133 -23.49 5.38 -6.77
N GLY A 134 -24.65 5.68 -7.36
CA GLY A 134 -25.82 6.19 -6.63
C GLY A 134 -27.08 5.38 -6.86
N ARG A 135 -27.64 4.83 -5.77
CA ARG A 135 -28.95 4.15 -5.78
C ARG A 135 -29.95 4.89 -4.92
N ALA A 136 -31.10 5.20 -5.51
CA ALA A 136 -32.22 5.84 -4.81
C ALA A 136 -33.24 4.81 -4.30
N SER A 137 -33.78 5.02 -3.10
CA SER A 137 -34.75 4.18 -2.37
C SER A 137 -34.64 2.70 -2.76
N GLY A 138 -35.67 2.13 -3.39
CA GLY A 138 -35.67 0.69 -3.71
C GLY A 138 -34.63 0.22 -4.73
N ALA A 139 -33.80 1.08 -5.32
CA ALA A 139 -32.74 0.66 -6.24
C ALA A 139 -31.61 -0.08 -5.52
N ALA A 140 -31.42 0.17 -4.21
CA ALA A 140 -30.48 -0.61 -3.41
C ALA A 140 -30.98 -2.04 -3.13
N ASN A 141 -32.29 -2.29 -3.24
CA ASN A 141 -32.90 -3.59 -2.95
C ASN A 141 -32.29 -4.71 -3.80
N LYS A 142 -31.71 -5.72 -3.15
CA LYS A 142 -31.05 -6.87 -3.80
C LYS A 142 -30.10 -6.43 -4.92
N SER A 143 -29.33 -5.37 -4.66
CA SER A 143 -28.30 -4.85 -5.58
C SER A 143 -26.92 -5.34 -5.15
N THR A 144 -25.98 -5.43 -6.09
CA THR A 144 -24.57 -5.75 -5.78
C THR A 144 -23.63 -4.70 -6.37
N THR A 145 -22.63 -4.32 -5.59
CA THR A 145 -21.44 -3.61 -6.09
C THR A 145 -20.19 -4.35 -5.65
N ARG A 146 -19.31 -4.69 -6.61
CA ARG A 146 -18.08 -5.43 -6.32
C ARG A 146 -16.87 -5.05 -7.15
N TYR A 147 -15.67 -5.31 -6.65
CA TYR A 147 -14.40 -5.14 -7.35
C TYR A 147 -14.27 -3.76 -8.03
N SER A 148 -14.51 -2.67 -7.31
CA SER A 148 -14.67 -1.32 -7.90
C SER A 148 -13.94 -0.23 -7.12
N TRP A 149 -13.52 0.82 -7.82
CA TRP A 149 -12.80 1.98 -7.26
C TRP A 149 -13.60 3.28 -7.43
N MET A 150 -13.67 4.08 -6.37
CA MET A 150 -14.24 5.43 -6.37
C MET A 150 -13.26 6.41 -5.72
N LEU A 151 -12.60 7.20 -6.56
CA LEU A 151 -11.43 7.99 -6.20
C LEU A 151 -11.71 9.47 -6.44
N ASN A 152 -11.27 10.34 -5.53
CA ASN A 152 -11.21 11.78 -5.74
C ASN A 152 -12.51 12.42 -6.27
N SER A 153 -13.63 12.24 -5.56
CA SER A 153 -14.89 12.94 -5.88
C SER A 153 -15.23 14.05 -4.90
N ASN A 154 -15.74 15.18 -5.39
CA ASN A 154 -16.31 16.26 -4.56
C ASN A 154 -17.61 15.85 -3.80
N ARG A 155 -18.10 14.61 -3.97
CA ARG A 155 -19.31 14.07 -3.31
C ARG A 155 -19.08 12.68 -2.70
N ASN A 156 -20.13 11.86 -2.62
CA ASN A 156 -20.02 10.52 -2.05
C ASN A 156 -19.37 9.60 -3.08
N GLY A 157 -18.43 8.72 -2.70
CA GLY A 157 -17.97 7.67 -3.60
C GLY A 157 -19.11 6.72 -3.95
N MET A 158 -19.76 6.16 -2.93
CA MET A 158 -20.94 5.30 -3.09
C MET A 158 -22.09 5.71 -2.16
N ARG A 159 -23.33 5.61 -2.65
CA ARG A 159 -24.51 6.04 -1.90
C ARG A 159 -25.76 5.19 -2.13
N PHE A 160 -26.38 4.81 -1.02
CA PHE A 160 -27.80 4.42 -0.92
C PHE A 160 -28.56 5.54 -0.20
N ASP A 161 -29.56 6.13 -0.87
CA ASP A 161 -30.29 7.27 -0.30
C ASP A 161 -31.76 7.25 -0.71
N GLY A 162 -32.60 8.05 -0.05
CA GLY A 162 -34.05 8.13 -0.29
C GLY A 162 -34.75 8.91 0.82
N SER A 163 -36.08 9.01 0.78
CA SER A 163 -36.85 9.36 2.00
C SER A 163 -36.88 8.16 2.95
N CYS A 164 -37.18 6.98 2.41
CA CYS A 164 -36.81 5.69 2.99
C CYS A 164 -35.79 5.05 2.05
N ALA A 165 -34.58 4.83 2.55
CA ALA A 165 -33.52 4.20 1.77
C ALA A 165 -33.83 2.70 1.57
N GLY A 166 -33.18 2.07 0.59
CA GLY A 166 -33.42 0.66 0.26
C GLY A 166 -32.80 -0.30 1.28
N GLN A 167 -33.04 -1.60 1.11
CA GLN A 167 -32.52 -2.67 1.97
C GLN A 167 -31.67 -3.65 1.13
N TYR A 168 -31.10 -4.70 1.72
CA TYR A 168 -30.57 -5.87 0.97
C TYR A 168 -29.55 -5.51 -0.11
N GLY A 169 -28.65 -4.59 0.21
CA GLY A 169 -27.57 -4.20 -0.70
C GLY A 169 -26.31 -4.98 -0.36
N LEU A 170 -25.69 -5.63 -1.33
CA LEU A 170 -24.39 -6.28 -1.17
C LEU A 170 -23.28 -5.36 -1.73
N VAL A 171 -22.27 -5.08 -0.91
CA VAL A 171 -21.09 -4.29 -1.29
C VAL A 171 -19.86 -5.06 -0.85
N HIS A 172 -19.01 -5.52 -1.79
CA HIS A 172 -17.76 -6.17 -1.41
C HIS A 172 -16.57 -5.91 -2.32
N HIS A 173 -15.37 -5.83 -1.75
CA HIS A 173 -14.14 -5.55 -2.49
C HIS A 173 -14.20 -4.19 -3.21
N VAL A 174 -14.52 -3.14 -2.46
CA VAL A 174 -14.72 -1.80 -3.01
C VAL A 174 -13.79 -0.81 -2.31
N VAL A 175 -13.15 0.07 -3.09
CA VAL A 175 -12.29 1.16 -2.61
C VAL A 175 -13.00 2.49 -2.81
N SER A 176 -13.09 3.31 -1.76
CA SER A 176 -13.66 4.66 -1.82
C SER A 176 -12.77 5.67 -1.07
N VAL A 177 -11.87 6.35 -1.78
CA VAL A 177 -10.83 7.20 -1.16
C VAL A 177 -10.77 8.60 -1.77
N GLY A 178 -10.37 9.60 -0.99
CA GLY A 178 -10.22 10.98 -1.49
C GLY A 178 -11.53 11.70 -1.81
N ASN A 179 -12.68 11.14 -1.42
CA ASN A 179 -13.97 11.72 -1.77
C ASN A 179 -14.40 12.74 -0.70
N LYS A 180 -15.47 13.51 -0.94
CA LYS A 180 -16.10 14.25 0.16
C LYS A 180 -16.63 13.30 1.23
N ARG A 181 -17.17 12.15 0.81
CA ARG A 181 -17.59 11.04 1.68
C ARG A 181 -17.27 9.73 0.98
N GLY A 182 -16.77 8.72 1.69
CA GLY A 182 -16.53 7.41 1.08
C GLY A 182 -17.86 6.71 0.77
N TYR A 183 -18.42 6.09 1.81
CA TYR A 183 -19.69 5.35 1.75
C TYR A 183 -20.79 6.07 2.51
N ARG A 184 -21.97 6.15 1.88
CA ARG A 184 -23.21 6.57 2.53
C ARG A 184 -24.32 5.57 2.24
N LEU A 185 -24.32 4.47 2.98
CA LEU A 185 -25.23 3.35 2.75
C LEU A 185 -26.32 3.40 3.83
N LYS A 186 -27.39 4.11 3.50
CA LYS A 186 -28.56 4.19 4.38
C LYS A 186 -29.54 3.10 4.04
N GLY A 187 -30.40 2.77 4.99
CA GLY A 187 -31.30 1.64 4.87
C GLY A 187 -31.07 0.68 6.01
N ASP A 188 -31.26 -0.61 5.75
CA ASP A 188 -31.00 -1.68 6.70
C ASP A 188 -30.80 -3.01 5.96
N LYS A 189 -30.27 -4.03 6.63
CA LYS A 189 -30.08 -5.37 6.08
C LYS A 189 -29.15 -5.40 4.86
N HIS A 190 -28.08 -4.59 4.90
CA HIS A 190 -27.04 -4.63 3.90
C HIS A 190 -25.93 -5.63 4.30
N ASN A 191 -25.19 -6.11 3.32
CA ASN A 191 -23.99 -6.92 3.52
C ASN A 191 -22.81 -6.11 2.98
N VAL A 192 -21.89 -5.70 3.84
CA VAL A 192 -20.78 -4.79 3.51
C VAL A 192 -19.45 -5.41 3.93
N TYR A 193 -18.73 -6.00 2.98
CA TYR A 193 -17.50 -6.75 3.28
C TYR A 193 -16.32 -6.18 2.51
N HIS A 194 -15.09 -6.26 3.02
CA HIS A 194 -13.92 -5.95 2.20
C HIS A 194 -13.98 -4.52 1.59
N VAL A 195 -14.48 -3.53 2.34
CA VAL A 195 -14.55 -2.14 1.89
C VAL A 195 -13.46 -1.30 2.52
N MET A 196 -12.87 -0.42 1.71
CA MET A 196 -11.81 0.49 2.16
C MET A 196 -12.22 1.94 1.92
N ALA A 197 -12.07 2.79 2.94
CA ALA A 197 -12.25 4.23 2.83
C ALA A 197 -11.30 5.02 3.73
N TYR A 198 -10.56 5.94 3.12
CA TYR A 198 -9.65 6.89 3.78
C TYR A 198 -9.49 8.15 2.93
N ASP A 199 -8.85 9.18 3.48
CA ASP A 199 -8.69 10.51 2.87
C ASP A 199 -10.01 11.19 2.47
N ASN A 200 -11.15 10.74 3.01
CA ASN A 200 -12.43 11.36 2.71
C ASN A 200 -12.71 12.60 3.60
N TRP A 201 -13.37 13.62 3.04
CA TRP A 201 -13.53 14.92 3.69
C TRP A 201 -14.41 14.97 4.92
N ASP A 202 -15.51 14.22 4.95
CA ASP A 202 -16.49 14.29 6.03
C ASP A 202 -16.59 12.95 6.75
N VAL A 203 -16.88 11.88 6.03
CA VAL A 203 -17.04 10.53 6.58
C VAL A 203 -16.48 9.46 5.64
N ASP A 204 -15.81 8.46 6.19
CA ASP A 204 -15.30 7.33 5.42
C ASP A 204 -16.38 6.29 5.19
N ILE A 205 -16.97 5.76 6.27
CA ILE A 205 -18.06 4.79 6.23
C ILE A 205 -19.25 5.33 7.03
N ASN A 206 -20.41 5.45 6.39
CA ASN A 206 -21.65 5.89 7.02
C ASN A 206 -22.76 4.84 6.84
N LEU A 207 -22.97 4.08 7.91
CA LEU A 207 -24.03 3.12 8.17
C LEU A 207 -24.89 3.58 9.36
N ALA A 208 -25.33 4.85 9.34
CA ALA A 208 -26.07 5.43 10.46
C ALA A 208 -27.52 4.91 10.54
N ALA A 209 -28.14 5.09 11.71
CA ALA A 209 -29.46 4.55 12.05
C ALA A 209 -30.67 5.23 11.38
N HIS A 210 -30.44 6.23 10.55
CA HIS A 210 -31.49 7.04 9.95
C HIS A 210 -31.90 6.53 8.56
N LYS A 211 -33.05 7.00 8.09
CA LYS A 211 -33.69 6.70 6.79
C LYS A 211 -34.12 5.26 6.55
N TYR A 212 -34.43 4.55 7.63
CA TYR A 212 -35.10 3.26 7.57
C TYR A 212 -36.55 3.38 8.06
N CYS A 213 -37.46 2.68 7.37
CA CYS A 213 -38.91 2.81 7.58
C CYS A 213 -39.60 1.44 7.75
N GLY A 214 -38.83 0.39 8.05
CA GLY A 214 -39.32 -0.99 8.11
C GLY A 214 -39.28 -1.72 6.76
N ASP A 215 -39.57 -3.02 6.81
CA ASP A 215 -39.43 -3.96 5.68
C ASP A 215 -40.25 -3.56 4.43
N TYR A 216 -41.39 -2.89 4.64
CA TYR A 216 -42.31 -2.47 3.58
C TYR A 216 -41.93 -1.12 2.93
N GLY A 217 -40.93 -0.39 3.44
CA GLY A 217 -40.43 0.85 2.84
C GLY A 217 -41.48 1.96 2.69
N SER A 218 -41.32 2.80 1.65
CA SER A 218 -42.09 4.05 1.47
C SER A 218 -43.10 4.08 0.31
N PHE A 219 -43.63 2.96 -0.20
CA PHE A 219 -44.81 2.97 -1.08
C PHE A 219 -45.34 1.54 -1.36
N PRO A 220 -46.67 1.33 -1.58
CA PRO A 220 -47.72 2.33 -1.73
C PRO A 220 -48.68 2.46 -0.53
N HIS A 221 -48.18 2.62 0.70
CA HIS A 221 -49.04 3.00 1.84
C HIS A 221 -48.45 4.13 2.69
N GLY A 222 -48.00 5.20 2.02
CA GLY A 222 -47.45 6.39 2.66
C GLY A 222 -45.93 6.40 2.66
N LYS A 223 -45.35 7.60 2.75
CA LYS A 223 -43.95 7.72 3.15
C LYS A 223 -43.88 7.09 4.54
N GLY A 224 -43.34 5.87 4.64
CA GLY A 224 -43.12 5.23 5.93
C GLY A 224 -42.41 6.23 6.85
N ILE A 225 -42.83 6.28 8.10
CA ILE A 225 -42.19 7.16 9.08
C ILE A 225 -40.85 6.51 9.40
N GLU A 226 -39.80 7.30 9.25
CA GLU A 226 -38.47 6.89 9.65
C GLU A 226 -38.48 6.46 11.12
N ASN A 227 -37.98 5.26 11.39
CA ASN A 227 -38.06 4.66 12.72
C ASN A 227 -36.75 4.74 13.52
N MET A 228 -35.72 5.38 12.97
CA MET A 228 -34.37 5.48 13.56
C MET A 228 -33.73 4.12 13.90
N LYS A 229 -34.05 3.06 13.14
CA LYS A 229 -33.50 1.70 13.28
C LYS A 229 -32.75 1.21 12.04
N GLY A 230 -32.24 2.12 11.22
CA GLY A 230 -31.47 1.77 10.04
C GLY A 230 -30.15 1.10 10.41
N ASN A 231 -29.67 0.23 9.54
CA ASN A 231 -28.41 -0.50 9.69
C ASN A 231 -28.25 -1.31 10.99
N HIS A 232 -29.30 -1.50 11.79
CA HIS A 232 -29.23 -2.34 13.00
C HIS A 232 -29.13 -3.83 12.66
N ASN A 233 -29.44 -4.20 11.41
CA ASN A 233 -29.37 -5.56 10.88
C ASN A 233 -28.43 -5.65 9.67
N THR A 234 -27.52 -4.68 9.51
CA THR A 234 -26.53 -4.68 8.42
C THR A 234 -25.26 -5.39 8.91
N ASP A 235 -24.75 -6.32 8.12
CA ASP A 235 -23.50 -7.01 8.39
C ASP A 235 -22.33 -6.21 7.80
N ILE A 236 -21.27 -6.00 8.59
CA ILE A 236 -20.04 -5.34 8.13
C ILE A 236 -18.78 -5.99 8.68
N HIS A 237 -17.92 -6.48 7.77
CA HIS A 237 -16.66 -7.15 8.13
C HIS A 237 -15.51 -6.78 7.17
N ASN A 238 -14.27 -7.08 7.58
CA ASN A 238 -13.05 -6.92 6.78
C ASN A 238 -12.93 -5.51 6.17
N SER A 239 -13.12 -4.48 6.97
CA SER A 239 -13.32 -3.12 6.48
C SER A 239 -12.32 -2.13 7.06
N ILE A 240 -11.96 -1.12 6.26
CA ILE A 240 -10.99 -0.09 6.64
C ILE A 240 -11.68 1.27 6.62
N ALA A 241 -11.65 1.97 7.75
CA ALA A 241 -12.04 3.36 7.90
C ALA A 241 -10.87 4.18 8.45
N GLY A 242 -10.40 5.16 7.68
CA GLY A 242 -9.29 6.02 8.10
C GLY A 242 -9.63 6.91 9.30
N ARG A 243 -10.59 7.82 9.12
CA ARG A 243 -10.86 8.92 10.05
C ARG A 243 -12.23 8.87 10.69
N LYS A 244 -13.31 8.53 9.98
CA LYS A 244 -14.66 8.59 10.55
C LYS A 244 -15.53 7.43 10.12
N LEU A 245 -15.91 6.63 11.12
CA LEU A 245 -16.87 5.54 11.04
C LEU A 245 -18.13 5.94 11.79
N ASN A 246 -19.24 6.12 11.06
CA ASN A 246 -20.55 6.29 11.66
C ASN A 246 -21.35 5.01 11.41
N CYS A 247 -21.44 4.12 12.39
CA CYS A 247 -21.96 2.78 12.15
C CYS A 247 -22.88 2.30 13.27
N ALA A 248 -24.15 2.09 12.92
CA ALA A 248 -25.19 1.59 13.81
C ALA A 248 -25.35 0.06 13.74
N SER A 249 -24.50 -0.65 13.00
CA SER A 249 -24.47 -2.12 13.03
C SER A 249 -23.86 -2.62 14.35
N PRO A 250 -24.38 -3.70 14.95
CA PRO A 250 -23.75 -4.39 16.07
C PRO A 250 -22.29 -4.82 15.81
N ASP A 251 -21.90 -5.06 14.56
CA ASP A 251 -20.51 -5.39 14.20
C ASP A 251 -19.55 -4.23 14.47
N CYS A 252 -20.08 -3.01 14.63
CA CYS A 252 -19.28 -1.84 14.94
C CYS A 252 -19.19 -1.56 16.45
N GLY A 253 -19.85 -2.36 17.31
CA GLY A 253 -19.81 -2.25 18.77
C GLY A 253 -21.18 -2.36 19.45
N ASP A 254 -21.19 -2.20 20.78
CA ASP A 254 -22.42 -2.15 21.58
C ASP A 254 -23.20 -0.84 21.30
N GLN A 255 -24.50 -0.95 21.02
CA GLN A 255 -25.38 0.19 20.78
C GLN A 255 -25.40 1.20 21.94
N ALA A 256 -25.28 0.74 23.18
CA ALA A 256 -25.24 1.60 24.36
C ALA A 256 -24.00 2.51 24.37
N ILE A 257 -22.89 2.05 23.77
CA ILE A 257 -21.64 2.80 23.65
C ILE A 257 -21.67 3.69 22.41
N MET A 258 -22.07 3.11 21.28
CA MET A 258 -22.02 3.77 19.97
C MET A 258 -23.04 4.90 19.81
N ASN A 259 -24.11 4.94 20.62
CA ASN A 259 -25.20 5.91 20.49
C ASN A 259 -25.75 5.96 19.04
N ASN A 260 -26.27 4.82 18.56
CA ASN A 260 -26.75 4.64 17.18
C ASN A 260 -25.70 4.99 16.10
N GLY A 261 -24.43 4.66 16.36
CA GLY A 261 -23.33 4.88 15.43
C GLY A 261 -22.80 6.31 15.36
N ALA A 262 -23.04 7.12 16.40
CA ALA A 262 -22.50 8.47 16.50
C ALA A 262 -21.19 8.56 17.29
N SER A 263 -20.83 7.51 18.03
CA SER A 263 -19.67 7.48 18.95
C SER A 263 -18.83 6.21 18.81
N ASN A 264 -18.66 5.71 17.58
CA ASN A 264 -17.87 4.50 17.31
C ASN A 264 -16.40 4.61 17.77
N GLU A 265 -15.85 5.81 17.91
CA GLU A 265 -14.50 6.05 18.45
C GLU A 265 -14.34 5.64 19.93
N LYS A 266 -15.44 5.33 20.63
CA LYS A 266 -15.43 4.85 22.02
C LYS A 266 -15.45 3.33 22.14
N VAL A 267 -15.56 2.61 21.02
CA VAL A 267 -15.61 1.15 21.00
C VAL A 267 -14.21 0.59 21.18
N ASP A 268 -14.09 -0.54 21.91
CA ASP A 268 -12.80 -1.21 22.11
C ASP A 268 -12.17 -1.60 20.75
N PRO A 269 -10.96 -1.11 20.41
CA PRO A 269 -10.26 -1.53 19.20
C PRO A 269 -10.07 -3.05 19.09
N LYS A 270 -9.93 -3.78 20.20
CA LYS A 270 -9.77 -5.25 20.16
C LYS A 270 -11.03 -5.92 19.64
N PHE A 271 -12.20 -5.44 20.04
CA PHE A 271 -13.48 -5.92 19.51
C PHE A 271 -13.55 -5.69 18.00
N LEU A 272 -13.28 -4.46 17.55
CA LEU A 272 -13.35 -4.13 16.12
C LEU A 272 -12.40 -4.99 15.28
N LEU A 273 -11.16 -5.20 15.74
CA LEU A 273 -10.18 -6.00 15.00
C LEU A 273 -10.46 -7.51 15.05
N ASN A 274 -10.74 -8.07 16.22
CA ASN A 274 -10.87 -9.53 16.36
C ASN A 274 -12.27 -10.04 16.00
N GLU A 275 -13.31 -9.30 16.39
CA GLU A 275 -14.70 -9.75 16.21
C GLU A 275 -15.31 -9.26 14.89
N SER A 276 -14.79 -8.20 14.29
CA SER A 276 -15.37 -7.67 13.05
C SER A 276 -14.36 -7.48 11.93
N SER A 277 -13.05 -7.60 12.23
CA SER A 277 -11.97 -7.28 11.29
C SER A 277 -12.14 -5.88 10.68
N ILE A 278 -12.59 -4.93 11.51
CA ILE A 278 -12.73 -3.52 11.15
C ILE A 278 -11.53 -2.78 11.69
N TRP A 279 -10.71 -2.25 10.80
CA TRP A 279 -9.67 -1.32 11.16
C TRP A 279 -10.20 0.12 11.14
N TYR A 280 -10.18 0.79 12.29
CA TYR A 280 -10.64 2.17 12.43
C TYR A 280 -9.53 3.06 13.00
N GLY A 281 -8.97 3.93 12.16
CA GLY A 281 -7.73 4.66 12.47
C GLY A 281 -7.79 5.56 13.71
N ARG A 282 -8.98 6.06 14.09
CA ARG A 282 -9.15 6.87 15.31
C ARG A 282 -9.03 6.07 16.61
N ASN A 283 -9.16 4.76 16.57
CA ASN A 283 -8.90 3.91 17.73
C ASN A 283 -7.40 3.65 17.95
N PHE A 284 -6.56 4.09 17.01
CA PHE A 284 -5.10 3.94 17.04
C PHE A 284 -4.44 5.34 16.87
N PRO A 285 -4.51 6.24 17.86
CA PRO A 285 -3.90 7.57 17.75
C PRO A 285 -2.37 7.49 17.66
N ILE A 286 -1.76 8.37 16.86
CA ILE A 286 -0.32 8.37 16.55
C ILE A 286 0.56 9.14 17.55
N ASP A 287 -0.06 9.80 18.52
CA ASP A 287 0.61 10.71 19.46
C ASP A 287 0.09 10.60 20.91
N ASN A 288 -0.63 9.52 21.23
CA ASN A 288 -1.25 9.27 22.54
C ASN A 288 -2.17 10.40 23.07
N ARG A 289 -2.54 11.39 22.23
CA ARG A 289 -3.55 12.39 22.60
C ARG A 289 -4.94 11.82 22.32
N GLU A 290 -5.57 11.30 23.37
CA GLU A 290 -6.99 10.96 23.32
C GLU A 290 -7.81 12.23 23.07
N GLY A 291 -8.57 12.28 21.97
CA GLY A 291 -9.75 13.15 21.87
C GLY A 291 -9.79 14.23 20.79
N TYR A 292 -8.69 14.62 20.12
CA TYR A 292 -8.78 15.62 19.04
C TYR A 292 -7.79 15.34 17.90
N TRP A 293 -8.34 14.96 16.74
CA TRP A 293 -7.70 14.87 15.41
C TRP A 293 -6.51 13.91 15.21
N SER A 294 -6.12 13.12 16.22
CA SER A 294 -5.09 12.08 16.06
C SER A 294 -5.71 10.76 15.58
N GLN A 295 -5.20 10.22 14.47
CA GLN A 295 -5.55 8.91 13.93
C GLN A 295 -4.34 8.26 13.24
N SER A 296 -4.30 6.93 13.24
CA SER A 296 -3.43 6.17 12.35
C SER A 296 -3.91 6.26 10.91
N TYR A 297 -3.00 6.01 9.96
CA TYR A 297 -3.25 6.17 8.53
C TYR A 297 -3.17 4.82 7.82
N PRO A 298 -4.27 4.34 7.18
CA PRO A 298 -4.24 3.11 6.39
C PRO A 298 -3.13 3.09 5.34
N GLN A 299 -2.74 4.26 4.84
CA GLN A 299 -1.75 4.40 3.79
C GLN A 299 -0.36 3.93 4.20
N LEU A 300 -0.06 3.90 5.50
CA LEU A 300 1.17 3.27 5.98
C LEU A 300 1.12 1.76 5.75
N GLU A 301 -0.04 1.12 5.80
CA GLU A 301 -0.19 -0.34 5.76
C GLU A 301 -0.33 -0.92 4.34
N LEU A 302 -0.32 -0.09 3.30
CA LEU A 302 -0.54 -0.49 1.91
C LEU A 302 0.73 -0.30 1.07
N GLU A 303 0.83 -1.01 -0.05
CA GLU A 303 2.05 -1.07 -0.87
C GLU A 303 2.37 0.26 -1.58
N ASP A 304 1.46 0.78 -2.42
CA ASP A 304 1.57 2.12 -3.03
C ASP A 304 0.18 2.64 -3.43
N PRO A 305 -0.66 2.95 -2.43
CA PRO A 305 -2.07 3.24 -2.64
C PRO A 305 -2.27 4.67 -3.15
N TRP A 306 -3.49 5.00 -3.59
CA TRP A 306 -3.84 6.39 -3.94
C TRP A 306 -3.75 7.32 -2.71
N LEU A 307 -3.20 8.54 -2.88
CA LEU A 307 -3.02 9.55 -1.81
C LEU A 307 -3.47 10.95 -2.26
N ASP A 308 -4.31 11.64 -1.48
CA ASP A 308 -4.79 13.00 -1.80
C ASP A 308 -3.63 14.01 -1.89
N ASN A 309 -2.69 13.97 -0.94
CA ASN A 309 -1.63 14.97 -0.89
C ASN A 309 -0.64 14.90 -2.07
N ARG A 310 -0.50 13.75 -2.73
CA ARG A 310 0.35 13.66 -3.95
C ARG A 310 -0.24 14.44 -5.13
N THR A 311 -1.53 14.78 -5.12
CA THR A 311 -2.19 15.56 -6.18
C THR A 311 -2.14 17.07 -5.94
N ARG A 312 -1.58 17.53 -4.81
CA ARG A 312 -1.46 18.96 -4.46
C ARG A 312 -0.26 19.61 -5.14
N ASP A 313 -0.37 20.91 -5.39
CA ASP A 313 0.72 21.73 -5.90
C ASP A 313 1.87 21.82 -4.86
N PRO A 314 3.14 21.88 -5.29
CA PRO A 314 4.30 21.94 -4.38
C PRO A 314 4.21 23.08 -3.35
N GLU A 315 3.74 24.26 -3.75
CA GLU A 315 3.62 25.43 -2.86
C GLU A 315 2.65 25.15 -1.72
N GLN A 316 1.55 24.46 -1.99
CA GLN A 316 0.59 24.06 -0.95
C GLN A 316 1.23 23.05 0.01
N LEU A 317 1.99 22.08 -0.51
CA LEU A 317 2.66 21.10 0.34
C LEU A 317 3.71 21.75 1.25
N ILE A 318 4.47 22.71 0.72
CA ILE A 318 5.45 23.49 1.52
C ILE A 318 4.74 24.35 2.56
N GLU A 319 3.60 24.97 2.23
CA GLU A 319 2.80 25.71 3.20
C GLU A 319 2.29 24.82 4.34
N ILE A 320 1.82 23.61 4.01
CA ILE A 320 1.28 22.65 4.99
C ILE A 320 2.40 22.04 5.84
N PHE A 321 3.44 21.51 5.19
CA PHE A 321 4.41 20.60 5.80
C PHE A 321 5.80 21.23 5.99
N GLY A 322 6.05 22.43 5.46
CA GLY A 322 7.37 23.05 5.40
C GLY A 322 8.30 22.47 4.33
N VAL A 323 7.87 21.43 3.62
CA VAL A 323 8.61 20.73 2.55
C VAL A 323 7.62 20.09 1.58
N ASP A 324 8.06 19.74 0.37
CA ASP A 324 7.34 18.81 -0.51
C ASP A 324 7.81 17.37 -0.22
N PRO A 325 7.07 16.57 0.59
CA PRO A 325 7.49 15.21 0.93
C PRO A 325 7.33 14.22 -0.23
N PHE A 326 6.70 14.63 -1.34
CA PHE A 326 6.40 13.76 -2.47
C PHE A 326 7.19 14.12 -3.73
N GLU A 327 8.03 15.14 -3.71
CA GLU A 327 8.75 15.69 -4.89
C GLU A 327 9.32 14.60 -5.81
N GLN A 328 9.97 13.59 -5.22
CA GLN A 328 10.64 12.52 -5.95
C GLN A 328 9.76 11.28 -6.23
N ASN A 329 8.51 11.27 -5.74
CA ASN A 329 7.58 10.13 -5.88
C ASN A 329 6.11 10.56 -5.98
N ARG A 330 5.79 11.42 -6.96
CA ARG A 330 4.41 11.90 -7.19
C ARG A 330 3.54 10.93 -7.99
N ILE A 331 4.13 9.89 -8.58
CA ILE A 331 3.40 8.92 -9.40
C ILE A 331 2.56 8.02 -8.48
N GLN A 332 1.29 7.83 -8.80
CA GLN A 332 0.36 6.98 -8.07
C GLN A 332 0.31 5.58 -8.71
N SER A 333 0.57 4.50 -7.98
CA SER A 333 0.46 3.13 -8.55
C SER A 333 -0.90 2.46 -8.33
N TYR A 334 -1.69 2.91 -7.36
CA TYR A 334 -3.02 2.33 -7.01
C TYR A 334 -2.90 0.86 -6.58
N ASP A 335 -1.82 0.51 -5.88
CA ASP A 335 -1.65 -0.79 -5.25
C ASP A 335 -2.20 -0.72 -3.81
N PHE A 336 -3.42 -1.22 -3.66
CA PHE A 336 -4.15 -1.25 -2.40
C PHE A 336 -3.99 -2.59 -1.67
N ARG A 337 -3.05 -3.45 -2.08
CA ARG A 337 -2.69 -4.62 -1.30
C ARG A 337 -2.00 -4.19 -0.01
N PRO A 338 -2.22 -4.91 1.10
CA PRO A 338 -1.39 -4.75 2.28
C PRO A 338 0.10 -4.92 1.96
N ARG A 339 0.95 -4.07 2.52
CA ARG A 339 2.40 -4.24 2.43
C ARG A 339 2.84 -5.40 3.32
N LYS A 340 3.98 -6.03 3.01
CA LYS A 340 4.54 -7.09 3.87
C LYS A 340 4.71 -6.65 5.33
N GLY A 341 4.27 -7.50 6.26
CA GLY A 341 4.28 -7.21 7.70
C GLY A 341 3.19 -6.23 8.16
N SER A 342 2.28 -5.85 7.25
CA SER A 342 1.11 -5.07 7.60
C SER A 342 0.20 -5.82 8.57
N ILE A 343 -0.47 -5.06 9.42
CA ILE A 343 -1.51 -5.56 10.32
C ILE A 343 -2.81 -5.95 9.58
N PHE A 344 -2.93 -5.60 8.30
CA PHE A 344 -4.06 -5.98 7.46
C PHE A 344 -3.91 -7.40 6.91
N ILE A 345 -2.71 -7.98 6.97
CA ILE A 345 -2.43 -9.33 6.45
C ILE A 345 -3.00 -10.39 7.38
N ASP A 346 -3.77 -11.32 6.82
CA ASP A 346 -4.38 -12.49 7.46
C ASP A 346 -5.12 -12.15 8.76
N ALA A 347 -5.76 -10.97 8.83
CA ALA A 347 -6.48 -10.49 10.01
C ALA A 347 -8.01 -10.38 9.80
N GLY A 348 -8.49 -10.78 8.63
CA GLY A 348 -9.88 -10.81 8.22
C GLY A 348 -10.63 -12.07 8.62
N LYS A 349 -11.95 -12.02 8.48
CA LYS A 349 -12.88 -13.14 8.61
C LYS A 349 -13.18 -13.81 7.28
N VAL A 350 -13.30 -15.13 7.31
CA VAL A 350 -13.86 -15.90 6.20
C VAL A 350 -15.35 -15.59 6.09
N ILE A 351 -15.77 -15.12 4.92
CA ILE A 351 -17.15 -14.85 4.55
C ILE A 351 -17.53 -15.86 3.48
N GLU A 352 -18.42 -16.77 3.85
CA GLU A 352 -18.91 -17.84 2.97
C GLU A 352 -19.44 -17.26 1.65
N GLY A 353 -19.03 -17.87 0.54
CA GLY A 353 -19.42 -17.43 -0.80
C GLY A 353 -18.81 -16.11 -1.28
N ILE A 354 -17.91 -15.48 -0.52
CA ILE A 354 -17.23 -14.23 -0.90
C ILE A 354 -15.72 -14.43 -1.03
N ASN A 355 -15.06 -15.00 -0.01
CA ASN A 355 -13.59 -15.15 0.03
C ASN A 355 -13.12 -16.56 0.44
N ASP A 356 -14.03 -17.53 0.53
CA ASP A 356 -13.71 -18.93 0.84
C ASP A 356 -13.48 -19.79 -0.41
N GLY A 357 -13.63 -19.19 -1.61
CA GLY A 357 -13.52 -19.86 -2.90
C GLY A 357 -14.77 -20.63 -3.31
N GLN A 358 -15.88 -20.52 -2.57
CA GLN A 358 -17.16 -21.10 -2.98
C GLN A 358 -17.94 -20.15 -3.90
N ASP A 359 -18.63 -20.74 -4.86
CA ASP A 359 -19.56 -20.02 -5.74
C ASP A 359 -20.97 -20.06 -5.13
N GLU A 360 -21.27 -19.13 -4.22
CA GLU A 360 -22.64 -18.89 -3.78
C GLU A 360 -23.30 -17.76 -4.59
N ASN A 361 -24.58 -17.95 -4.91
CA ASN A 361 -25.40 -16.93 -5.54
C ASN A 361 -26.09 -16.11 -4.46
N PHE A 362 -25.51 -14.96 -4.09
CA PHE A 362 -26.19 -13.94 -3.29
C PHE A 362 -27.39 -13.35 -4.08
N TYR A 363 -27.27 -12.11 -4.57
CA TYR A 363 -28.28 -11.50 -5.44
C TYR A 363 -27.97 -11.65 -6.93
N HIS A 364 -26.68 -11.86 -7.25
CA HIS A 364 -26.18 -12.01 -8.61
C HIS A 364 -25.14 -13.13 -8.66
N ALA A 365 -25.16 -13.91 -9.74
CA ALA A 365 -24.23 -15.01 -9.93
C ALA A 365 -22.79 -14.53 -10.21
N SER A 366 -21.83 -15.44 -10.00
CA SER A 366 -20.46 -15.26 -10.47
C SER A 366 -20.43 -15.03 -11.98
N THR A 367 -19.63 -14.07 -12.43
CA THR A 367 -19.47 -13.69 -13.84
C THR A 367 -18.60 -14.69 -14.60
N TYR A 368 -17.67 -15.33 -13.90
CA TYR A 368 -16.81 -16.39 -14.41
C TYR A 368 -16.50 -17.38 -13.29
N SER A 369 -16.10 -18.60 -13.63
CA SER A 369 -15.74 -19.65 -12.66
C SER A 369 -14.60 -19.19 -11.76
N ASN A 370 -14.70 -19.43 -10.45
CA ASN A 370 -13.71 -19.01 -9.45
C ASN A 370 -13.54 -17.47 -9.38
N GLN A 371 -14.60 -16.70 -9.65
CA GLN A 371 -14.58 -15.25 -9.45
C GLN A 371 -14.34 -14.90 -7.98
N ASN A 372 -15.04 -15.60 -7.09
CA ASN A 372 -14.76 -15.61 -5.67
C ASN A 372 -13.57 -16.53 -5.44
N ARG A 373 -12.53 -15.99 -4.81
CA ARG A 373 -11.26 -16.70 -4.67
C ARG A 373 -11.08 -17.04 -3.22
N LYS A 374 -10.48 -18.20 -2.99
CA LYS A 374 -10.04 -18.56 -1.66
C LYS A 374 -8.90 -17.63 -1.29
N TYR A 375 -8.96 -17.11 -0.08
CA TYR A 375 -7.91 -16.28 0.46
C TYR A 375 -6.53 -16.98 0.48
N VAL A 376 -5.48 -16.16 0.46
CA VAL A 376 -4.09 -16.56 0.69
C VAL A 376 -3.78 -16.45 2.19
N GLY A 377 -2.99 -17.38 2.73
CA GLY A 377 -2.59 -17.34 4.15
C GLY A 377 -3.52 -18.12 5.08
N GLU A 378 -3.51 -17.76 6.36
CA GLU A 378 -4.29 -18.43 7.43
C GLU A 378 -5.72 -17.87 7.56
N ALA A 379 -5.94 -16.63 7.11
CA ALA A 379 -7.21 -15.95 7.07
C ALA A 379 -7.18 -14.92 5.93
N PRO A 380 -8.32 -14.37 5.48
CA PRO A 380 -8.32 -13.31 4.48
C PRO A 380 -7.71 -12.02 5.03
N ASP A 381 -7.30 -11.12 4.14
CA ASP A 381 -6.83 -9.80 4.54
C ASP A 381 -7.99 -8.85 4.89
N ILE A 382 -7.67 -7.83 5.70
CA ILE A 382 -8.58 -6.73 5.96
C ILE A 382 -8.66 -5.85 4.70
N GLY A 383 -9.89 -5.58 4.25
CA GLY A 383 -10.13 -4.74 3.09
C GLY A 383 -10.22 -5.53 1.76
N PRO A 384 -10.19 -4.84 0.62
CA PRO A 384 -10.54 -5.38 -0.69
C PRO A 384 -9.49 -6.26 -1.38
N TYR A 385 -8.26 -6.33 -0.88
CA TYR A 385 -7.15 -6.98 -1.60
C TYR A 385 -6.26 -7.77 -0.65
N GLU A 386 -5.68 -8.85 -1.17
CA GLU A 386 -4.82 -9.74 -0.42
C GLU A 386 -3.35 -9.64 -0.81
N TYR A 387 -2.49 -9.74 0.19
CA TYR A 387 -1.05 -9.88 0.04
C TYR A 387 -0.69 -11.27 -0.50
N GLY A 388 0.31 -11.33 -1.39
CA GLY A 388 0.77 -12.58 -1.99
C GLY A 388 -0.17 -13.15 -3.06
N ASP A 389 -1.30 -12.49 -3.33
CA ASP A 389 -2.29 -12.98 -4.26
C ASP A 389 -1.88 -12.82 -5.73
N SER A 390 -2.24 -13.81 -6.55
CA SER A 390 -1.90 -13.94 -7.96
C SER A 390 -2.87 -13.21 -8.90
N VAL A 391 -4.02 -12.76 -8.39
CA VAL A 391 -4.95 -11.90 -9.12
C VAL A 391 -5.19 -10.62 -8.35
N TYR A 392 -5.00 -9.50 -9.03
CA TYR A 392 -5.35 -8.17 -8.56
C TYR A 392 -6.51 -7.62 -9.41
N TRP A 393 -7.67 -7.40 -8.79
CA TRP A 393 -8.85 -6.89 -9.49
C TRP A 393 -8.68 -5.42 -9.85
N ILE A 394 -8.15 -5.17 -11.05
CA ILE A 394 -8.06 -3.84 -11.66
C ILE A 394 -9.38 -3.53 -12.40
N PRO A 395 -10.18 -2.55 -11.92
CA PRO A 395 -11.46 -2.22 -12.54
C PRO A 395 -11.30 -1.31 -13.76
N GLY A 396 -12.42 -1.00 -14.39
CA GLY A 396 -12.53 0.02 -15.43
C GLY A 396 -12.47 -0.52 -16.86
N PHE A 397 -12.46 0.43 -17.80
CA PHE A 397 -12.36 0.22 -19.23
C PHE A 397 -11.08 -0.54 -19.58
N ARG A 398 -11.25 -1.59 -20.40
CA ARG A 398 -10.19 -2.45 -20.90
C ARG A 398 -9.88 -2.10 -22.35
N THR A 399 -8.62 -1.76 -22.58
CA THR A 399 -8.05 -1.43 -23.88
C THR A 399 -7.89 -2.68 -24.78
N ALA A 400 -7.56 -2.47 -26.04
CA ALA A 400 -7.25 -3.56 -26.99
C ALA A 400 -5.85 -4.20 -26.76
N TYR A 401 -5.06 -3.67 -25.83
CA TYR A 401 -3.73 -4.13 -25.45
C TYR A 401 -3.63 -4.15 -23.91
N PRO A 402 -2.70 -4.93 -23.32
CA PRO A 402 -2.52 -4.95 -21.87
C PRO A 402 -2.15 -3.56 -21.34
N SER A 403 -2.75 -3.14 -20.22
CA SER A 403 -2.66 -1.76 -19.73
C SER A 403 -2.64 -1.70 -18.21
N ILE A 404 -2.55 -0.47 -17.66
CA ILE A 404 -2.55 -0.18 -16.22
C ILE A 404 -1.45 -0.98 -15.51
N PRO A 405 -0.17 -0.70 -15.80
CA PRO A 405 0.93 -1.33 -15.08
C PRO A 405 0.90 -0.89 -13.62
N ILE A 406 1.12 -1.86 -12.73
CA ILE A 406 1.40 -1.65 -11.31
C ILE A 406 2.75 -2.35 -11.05
N PRO A 407 3.82 -1.61 -10.70
CA PRO A 407 3.84 -0.19 -10.41
C PRO A 407 3.64 0.64 -11.69
N ARG A 408 3.22 1.90 -11.55
CA ARG A 408 3.02 2.75 -12.73
C ARG A 408 4.32 2.97 -13.49
N ASP A 409 4.19 3.16 -14.79
CA ASP A 409 5.31 3.48 -15.69
C ASP A 409 6.09 4.71 -15.19
N GLY A 410 7.40 4.54 -14.96
CA GLY A 410 8.29 5.53 -14.37
C GLY A 410 8.30 5.61 -12.84
N ALA A 411 7.59 4.73 -12.13
CA ALA A 411 7.56 4.72 -10.66
C ALA A 411 8.97 4.56 -10.06
N LYS A 412 9.17 5.20 -8.91
CA LYS A 412 10.44 5.19 -8.16
C LYS A 412 10.22 4.64 -6.77
N ASN A 413 11.29 4.18 -6.13
CA ASN A 413 11.27 3.60 -4.78
C ASN A 413 10.32 2.39 -4.66
N VAL A 414 10.20 1.59 -5.73
CA VAL A 414 9.43 0.34 -5.72
C VAL A 414 10.09 -0.65 -4.76
N SER A 415 9.31 -1.35 -3.93
CA SER A 415 9.84 -2.34 -2.97
C SER A 415 10.72 -3.38 -3.65
N LEU A 416 11.75 -3.87 -2.95
CA LEU A 416 12.70 -4.87 -3.48
C LEU A 416 12.04 -6.24 -3.76
N GLU A 417 10.90 -6.50 -3.11
CA GLU A 417 10.01 -7.60 -3.42
C GLU A 417 8.68 -6.98 -3.84
N TYR A 418 8.36 -7.07 -5.12
CA TYR A 418 7.18 -6.42 -5.68
C TYR A 418 6.41 -7.36 -6.60
N GLY A 419 5.08 -7.21 -6.62
CA GLY A 419 4.22 -7.90 -7.58
C GLY A 419 3.89 -6.99 -8.74
N LEU A 420 4.36 -7.33 -9.94
CA LEU A 420 4.01 -6.63 -11.18
C LEU A 420 2.59 -7.03 -11.59
N ALA A 421 1.64 -6.10 -11.56
CA ALA A 421 0.27 -6.36 -11.97
C ALA A 421 -0.11 -5.62 -13.25
N TRP A 422 -0.96 -6.24 -14.07
CA TRP A 422 -1.45 -5.66 -15.33
C TRP A 422 -2.93 -5.93 -15.53
N ASN A 423 -3.59 -5.12 -16.36
CA ASN A 423 -4.96 -5.39 -16.80
C ASN A 423 -4.96 -6.10 -18.16
N TYR A 424 -5.76 -7.16 -18.27
CA TYR A 424 -5.94 -7.87 -19.54
C TYR A 424 -6.72 -7.02 -20.55
N PRO A 425 -6.45 -7.16 -21.86
CA PRO A 425 -7.29 -6.59 -22.91
C PRO A 425 -8.74 -7.07 -22.77
N TRP A 426 -9.68 -6.28 -23.29
CA TRP A 426 -11.09 -6.67 -23.26
C TRP A 426 -11.36 -7.90 -24.13
N LYS A 427 -12.16 -8.83 -23.61
CA LYS A 427 -12.72 -9.97 -24.34
C LYS A 427 -14.12 -10.31 -23.82
N GLU A 428 -14.94 -10.89 -24.70
CA GLU A 428 -16.23 -11.50 -24.30
C GLU A 428 -16.04 -12.84 -23.58
N ASN A 429 -15.00 -13.59 -23.96
CA ASN A 429 -14.65 -14.86 -23.36
C ASN A 429 -13.13 -14.91 -23.14
N TYR A 430 -12.73 -15.13 -21.88
CA TYR A 430 -11.34 -15.25 -21.50
C TYR A 430 -10.82 -16.69 -21.49
N ALA A 431 -11.63 -17.70 -21.84
CA ALA A 431 -11.19 -19.08 -21.92
C ALA A 431 -9.96 -19.24 -22.82
N GLY A 432 -8.91 -19.89 -22.31
CA GLY A 432 -7.63 -20.07 -23.00
C GLY A 432 -6.77 -18.81 -23.15
N THR A 433 -7.18 -17.67 -22.57
CA THR A 433 -6.38 -16.44 -22.59
C THR A 433 -5.17 -16.58 -21.68
N SER A 434 -3.99 -16.29 -22.21
CA SER A 434 -2.75 -16.24 -21.44
C SER A 434 -1.95 -14.99 -21.74
N ALA A 435 -1.24 -14.51 -20.72
CA ALA A 435 -0.24 -13.47 -20.84
C ALA A 435 1.17 -14.08 -20.84
N ILE A 436 2.08 -13.44 -21.56
CA ILE A 436 3.53 -13.64 -21.44
C ILE A 436 4.10 -12.33 -20.92
N VAL A 437 4.69 -12.37 -19.73
CA VAL A 437 5.30 -11.22 -19.07
C VAL A 437 6.81 -11.35 -19.17
N ALA A 438 7.46 -10.34 -19.72
CA ALA A 438 8.91 -10.29 -19.82
C ALA A 438 9.42 -9.07 -19.05
N ILE A 439 10.40 -9.29 -18.16
CA ILE A 439 11.09 -8.25 -17.40
C ILE A 439 12.60 -8.38 -17.61
N SER A 440 13.27 -7.24 -17.76
CA SER A 440 14.72 -7.14 -17.87
C SER A 440 15.26 -5.97 -17.06
N GLY A 441 16.42 -6.17 -16.44
CA GLY A 441 17.17 -5.17 -15.69
C GLY A 441 18.40 -5.79 -15.01
N PRO A 442 19.09 -5.05 -14.14
CA PRO A 442 20.26 -5.55 -13.43
C PRO A 442 19.96 -6.85 -12.67
N GLY A 443 20.73 -7.91 -12.96
CA GLY A 443 20.58 -9.20 -12.29
C GLY A 443 19.27 -9.95 -12.53
N LEU A 444 18.37 -9.45 -13.38
CA LEU A 444 17.07 -10.07 -13.65
C LEU A 444 16.72 -9.97 -15.14
N VAL A 445 16.68 -11.12 -15.81
CA VAL A 445 16.05 -11.27 -17.13
C VAL A 445 15.15 -12.49 -17.04
N LYS A 446 13.83 -12.27 -17.10
CA LYS A 446 12.84 -13.30 -16.85
C LYS A 446 11.67 -13.17 -17.81
N THR A 447 11.14 -14.31 -18.25
CA THR A 447 9.91 -14.37 -19.03
C THR A 447 9.05 -15.51 -18.50
N GLU A 448 7.79 -15.22 -18.18
CA GLU A 448 6.85 -16.18 -17.59
C GLU A 448 5.47 -16.06 -18.24
N SER A 449 4.71 -17.16 -18.22
CA SER A 449 3.36 -17.21 -18.78
C SER A 449 2.32 -17.37 -17.67
N PHE A 450 1.20 -16.65 -17.79
CA PHE A 450 0.13 -16.60 -16.81
C PHE A 450 -1.21 -16.83 -17.50
N ASN A 451 -1.97 -17.81 -17.04
CA ASN A 451 -3.34 -18.03 -17.51
C ASN A 451 -4.29 -17.07 -16.80
N TYR A 452 -5.23 -16.47 -17.53
CA TYR A 452 -6.31 -15.69 -16.94
C TYR A 452 -7.05 -16.54 -15.89
N PRO A 453 -7.38 -16.00 -14.70
CA PRO A 453 -7.34 -14.57 -14.33
C PRO A 453 -6.02 -14.08 -13.72
N ASN A 454 -4.98 -14.91 -13.57
CA ASN A 454 -3.72 -14.51 -12.93
C ASN A 454 -3.10 -13.31 -13.66
N ASN A 455 -2.86 -12.24 -12.92
CA ASN A 455 -2.33 -10.99 -13.47
C ASN A 455 -1.30 -10.32 -12.56
N VAL A 456 -0.61 -11.10 -11.72
CA VAL A 456 0.46 -10.64 -10.84
C VAL A 456 1.69 -11.52 -11.02
N MET A 457 2.84 -10.91 -11.31
CA MET A 457 4.14 -11.57 -11.36
C MET A 457 5.02 -11.05 -10.22
N PHE A 458 5.29 -11.90 -9.22
CA PHE A 458 6.20 -11.56 -8.14
C PHE A 458 7.67 -11.64 -8.60
N VAL A 459 8.42 -10.58 -8.33
CA VAL A 459 9.83 -10.44 -8.71
C VAL A 459 10.68 -10.02 -7.50
N LYS A 460 11.94 -10.45 -7.52
CA LYS A 460 12.98 -10.01 -6.59
C LYS A 460 13.93 -9.11 -7.32
N LEU A 461 14.19 -7.93 -6.76
CA LEU A 461 14.87 -6.84 -7.44
C LEU A 461 16.18 -6.51 -6.72
N THR A 462 17.23 -6.23 -7.49
CA THR A 462 18.47 -5.67 -6.95
C THR A 462 18.26 -4.23 -6.44
N PRO A 463 18.87 -3.85 -5.30
CA PRO A 463 18.80 -2.49 -4.78
C PRO A 463 19.18 -1.40 -5.79
N GLY A 464 18.31 -0.39 -5.94
CA GLY A 464 18.49 0.74 -6.87
C GLY A 464 18.49 0.37 -8.35
N GLY A 465 18.06 -0.84 -8.71
CA GLY A 465 18.00 -1.30 -10.10
C GLY A 465 16.81 -0.68 -10.85
N THR A 466 17.01 -0.33 -12.13
CA THR A 466 15.92 0.07 -13.04
C THR A 466 15.58 -1.09 -13.94
N TYR A 467 14.28 -1.38 -14.07
CA TYR A 467 13.77 -2.51 -14.82
C TYR A 467 12.80 -2.03 -15.88
N ASN A 468 12.80 -2.75 -17.01
CA ASN A 468 11.82 -2.60 -18.06
C ASN A 468 11.02 -3.89 -18.17
N TRP A 469 9.73 -3.78 -18.41
CA TRP A 469 8.88 -4.96 -18.58
C TRP A 469 7.76 -4.72 -19.58
N THR A 470 7.29 -5.82 -20.16
CA THR A 470 6.22 -5.85 -21.16
C THR A 470 5.30 -7.02 -20.90
N VAL A 471 4.06 -6.89 -21.36
CA VAL A 471 3.07 -7.96 -21.31
C VAL A 471 2.56 -8.20 -22.72
N THR A 472 2.57 -9.45 -23.17
CA THR A 472 1.97 -9.89 -24.44
C THR A 472 0.79 -10.80 -24.15
N VAL A 473 -0.38 -10.46 -24.68
CA VAL A 473 -1.59 -11.29 -24.59
C VAL A 473 -2.08 -11.58 -25.99
N ASP A 474 -2.17 -12.86 -26.35
CA ASP A 474 -2.61 -13.34 -27.67
C ASP A 474 -1.94 -12.63 -28.86
N GLY A 475 -0.64 -12.39 -28.75
CA GLY A 475 0.16 -11.72 -29.79
C GLY A 475 0.07 -10.18 -29.80
N VAL A 476 -0.69 -9.56 -28.88
CA VAL A 476 -0.71 -8.10 -28.69
C VAL A 476 0.15 -7.72 -27.50
N THR A 477 1.23 -6.98 -27.75
CA THR A 477 2.17 -6.52 -26.73
C THR A 477 1.82 -5.13 -26.22
N SER A 478 1.96 -4.91 -24.91
CA SER A 478 1.89 -3.59 -24.29
C SER A 478 3.02 -2.68 -24.78
N LYS A 479 2.98 -1.39 -24.43
CA LYS A 479 4.21 -0.59 -24.40
C LYS A 479 5.20 -1.17 -23.37
N SER A 480 6.49 -0.86 -23.54
CA SER A 480 7.48 -1.10 -22.48
C SER A 480 7.20 -0.16 -21.32
N TRP A 481 7.12 -0.71 -20.11
CA TRP A 481 6.98 0.04 -18.87
C TRP A 481 8.28 -0.04 -18.09
N SER A 482 8.63 1.03 -17.37
CA SER A 482 9.82 1.04 -16.51
C SER A 482 9.50 1.39 -15.07
N PHE A 483 10.36 0.97 -14.15
CA PHE A 483 10.35 1.43 -12.77
C PHE A 483 11.74 1.26 -12.14
N THR A 484 11.99 1.99 -11.06
CA THR A 484 13.24 1.91 -10.28
C THR A 484 12.95 1.37 -8.89
N ALA A 485 13.61 0.26 -8.55
CA ALA A 485 13.58 -0.33 -7.23
C ALA A 485 14.26 0.60 -6.21
N THR A 486 13.77 0.58 -4.97
CA THR A 486 14.43 1.27 -3.86
C THR A 486 15.82 0.68 -3.59
N ASP A 487 16.69 1.43 -2.94
CA ASP A 487 18.03 1.01 -2.50
C ASP A 487 18.10 0.70 -1.01
N LYS A 488 16.94 0.62 -0.35
CA LYS A 488 16.81 0.41 1.10
C LYS A 488 15.53 -0.31 1.44
N VAL A 489 15.51 -0.94 2.60
CA VAL A 489 14.29 -1.52 3.19
C VAL A 489 13.97 -0.84 4.51
N TYR A 490 12.69 -0.55 4.70
CA TYR A 490 12.17 -0.06 5.97
C TYR A 490 11.79 -1.24 6.88
N PRO A 491 11.71 -1.06 8.20
CA PRO A 491 11.23 -2.11 9.06
C PRO A 491 9.82 -2.54 8.66
N ILE A 492 9.59 -3.84 8.61
CA ILE A 492 8.24 -4.40 8.49
C ILE A 492 7.47 -4.26 9.81
N ASN A 493 8.17 -4.16 10.95
CA ASN A 493 7.65 -3.75 12.26
C ASN A 493 8.73 -3.03 13.07
N ASP A 494 8.34 -2.04 13.88
CA ASP A 494 9.21 -1.40 14.86
C ASP A 494 8.44 -0.95 16.10
N ARG A 495 8.99 -1.23 17.29
CA ARG A 495 8.29 -0.94 18.55
C ARG A 495 9.25 -0.74 19.71
N SER A 496 8.99 0.28 20.53
CA SER A 496 9.59 0.36 21.87
C SER A 496 8.68 -0.31 22.89
N ILE A 497 9.25 -1.17 23.73
CA ILE A 497 8.53 -1.90 24.79
C ILE A 497 9.30 -1.88 26.11
N ASP A 498 8.54 -1.81 27.20
CA ASP A 498 9.06 -2.06 28.53
C ASP A 498 9.29 -3.57 28.71
N ILE A 499 10.55 -3.99 28.70
CA ILE A 499 10.95 -5.39 28.80
C ILE A 499 10.74 -5.98 30.20
N SER A 500 10.37 -5.16 31.20
CA SER A 500 9.95 -5.65 32.52
C SER A 500 8.49 -6.13 32.55
N VAL A 501 7.68 -5.72 31.58
CA VAL A 501 6.30 -6.18 31.43
C VAL A 501 6.31 -7.53 30.72
N GLN A 502 5.73 -8.54 31.37
CA GLN A 502 5.52 -9.86 30.79
C GLN A 502 4.07 -10.02 30.31
N ASP A 503 3.87 -10.82 29.26
CA ASP A 503 2.57 -11.34 28.83
C ASP A 503 1.48 -10.30 28.54
N SER A 504 1.84 -9.21 27.83
CA SER A 504 0.88 -8.19 27.41
C SER A 504 0.86 -8.04 25.89
N THR A 505 -0.30 -8.23 25.26
CA THR A 505 -0.50 -7.94 23.84
C THR A 505 -0.64 -6.44 23.62
N TYR A 506 0.26 -5.84 22.84
CA TYR A 506 0.16 -4.44 22.44
C TYR A 506 -0.73 -4.29 21.21
N LEU A 507 -1.50 -3.20 21.18
CA LEU A 507 -2.28 -2.83 20.00
C LEU A 507 -1.33 -2.41 18.86
N PRO A 508 -1.66 -2.76 17.61
CA PRO A 508 -0.92 -2.31 16.43
C PRO A 508 -1.18 -0.82 16.19
N GLN A 509 -0.29 0.03 16.69
CA GLN A 509 -0.39 1.49 16.61
C GLN A 509 0.79 2.04 15.83
N HIS A 510 0.54 3.07 14.99
CA HIS A 510 1.58 3.79 14.27
C HIS A 510 2.33 4.78 15.17
N ILE A 511 3.15 4.25 16.08
CA ILE A 511 3.92 5.07 17.02
C ILE A 511 5.08 5.72 16.30
N GLN A 512 5.11 7.05 16.28
CA GLN A 512 6.13 7.82 15.56
C GLN A 512 7.54 7.80 16.21
N LYS A 513 7.66 7.26 17.43
CA LYS A 513 8.81 7.39 18.33
C LYS A 513 9.21 6.04 18.95
N LEU A 514 10.48 5.69 18.84
CA LEU A 514 11.08 4.52 19.47
C LEU A 514 11.90 4.97 20.69
N LEU A 515 11.32 4.86 21.89
CA LEU A 515 12.00 5.25 23.13
C LEU A 515 12.97 4.16 23.58
N VAL A 516 14.21 4.56 23.87
CA VAL A 516 15.26 3.71 24.44
C VAL A 516 15.68 4.32 25.77
N SER A 517 15.41 3.61 26.86
CA SER A 517 15.71 4.07 28.23
C SER A 517 15.83 2.87 29.17
N ARG A 518 15.93 3.10 30.48
CA ARG A 518 15.90 2.02 31.48
C ARG A 518 14.67 1.12 31.26
N ASN A 519 14.92 -0.17 31.07
CA ASN A 519 13.93 -1.22 30.78
C ASN A 519 13.12 -1.01 29.48
N ASN A 520 13.35 0.05 28.70
CA ASN A 520 12.63 0.25 27.44
C ASN A 520 13.57 0.01 26.27
N HIS A 521 13.29 -1.05 25.51
CA HIS A 521 14.08 -1.44 24.35
C HIS A 521 13.28 -1.15 23.09
N ALA A 522 13.94 -0.61 22.06
CA ALA A 522 13.35 -0.46 20.74
C ALA A 522 13.75 -1.65 19.86
N PHE A 523 12.77 -2.35 19.30
CA PHE A 523 12.94 -3.47 18.40
C PHE A 523 12.59 -3.05 16.98
N LEU A 524 13.38 -3.50 16.01
CA LEU A 524 13.15 -3.25 14.59
C LEU A 524 13.29 -4.57 13.83
N ARG A 525 12.29 -4.93 13.05
CA ARG A 525 12.30 -6.12 12.19
C ARG A 525 12.29 -5.69 10.75
N PHE A 526 13.23 -6.21 9.99
CA PHE A 526 13.37 -5.99 8.57
C PHE A 526 13.22 -7.31 7.84
N ASP A 527 12.86 -7.21 6.57
CA ASP A 527 13.02 -8.31 5.63
C ASP A 527 13.86 -7.81 4.47
N ALA A 528 14.97 -8.51 4.20
CA ALA A 528 15.93 -8.17 3.16
C ALA A 528 15.80 -9.19 2.00
N PRO A 529 15.03 -8.88 0.93
CA PRO A 529 14.45 -9.91 0.06
C PRO A 529 15.31 -10.40 -1.12
N ALA A 530 16.66 -10.36 -1.02
CA ALA A 530 17.66 -10.80 -2.04
C ALA A 530 17.87 -9.79 -3.19
N ILE A 531 19.07 -9.50 -3.73
CA ILE A 531 20.41 -10.10 -3.77
C ILE A 531 21.38 -9.12 -3.08
N VAL A 532 21.90 -9.48 -1.92
CA VAL A 532 22.93 -8.70 -1.22
C VAL A 532 24.04 -9.69 -0.94
N ASP A 533 25.05 -9.68 -1.80
CA ASP A 533 26.28 -10.45 -1.58
C ASP A 533 27.35 -9.53 -0.98
N SER A 534 28.59 -10.01 -0.90
CA SER A 534 29.71 -9.24 -0.35
C SER A 534 30.07 -7.96 -1.14
N SER A 535 29.43 -7.68 -2.28
CA SER A 535 29.63 -6.43 -3.05
C SER A 535 28.82 -5.25 -2.52
N TYR A 536 27.88 -5.49 -1.60
CA TYR A 536 27.10 -4.43 -0.99
C TYR A 536 27.63 -4.09 0.39
N LYS A 537 27.86 -2.79 0.60
CA LYS A 537 27.94 -2.22 1.93
C LYS A 537 26.52 -2.04 2.47
N VAL A 538 26.27 -2.57 3.65
CA VAL A 538 24.95 -2.59 4.27
C VAL A 538 24.98 -1.76 5.54
N GLU A 539 24.16 -0.71 5.59
CA GLU A 539 24.12 0.21 6.72
C GLU A 539 22.74 0.23 7.37
N LEU A 540 22.71 0.03 8.69
CA LEU A 540 21.55 0.35 9.50
C LEU A 540 21.55 1.86 9.76
N ASN A 541 20.56 2.54 9.22
CA ASN A 541 20.36 3.96 9.39
C ASN A 541 19.34 4.22 10.48
N LEU A 542 19.70 5.07 11.44
CA LEU A 542 18.83 5.48 12.54
C LEU A 542 18.91 7.01 12.69
N THR A 543 17.81 7.64 13.08
CA THR A 543 17.80 9.09 13.34
C THR A 543 17.33 9.34 14.77
N PRO A 544 18.21 9.80 15.68
CA PRO A 544 17.82 10.23 17.01
C PRO A 544 16.89 11.44 16.90
N GLY A 545 15.71 11.38 17.48
CA GLY A 545 14.78 12.51 17.48
C GLY A 545 15.01 13.44 18.68
N LYS A 546 15.27 12.89 19.86
CA LYS A 546 15.63 13.67 21.06
C LYS A 546 16.52 12.86 22.01
N ILE A 547 17.51 13.52 22.57
CA ILE A 547 18.49 12.98 23.51
C ILE A 547 18.19 13.61 24.87
N TYR A 548 17.53 12.87 25.75
CA TYR A 548 17.26 13.34 27.12
C TYR A 548 18.50 13.25 27.99
N SER A 549 19.28 12.17 27.83
CA SER A 549 20.58 11.98 28.47
C SER A 549 21.36 10.90 27.74
N LEU A 550 22.67 11.09 27.55
CA LEU A 550 23.60 10.11 26.99
C LEU A 550 24.93 10.23 27.75
N LYS A 551 25.12 9.37 28.77
CA LYS A 551 26.30 9.31 29.63
C LYS A 551 27.20 8.15 29.25
N ASP A 552 26.64 6.96 29.10
CA ASP A 552 27.41 5.72 28.91
C ASP A 552 27.25 5.19 27.49
N GLY A 553 26.02 5.22 26.94
CA GLY A 553 25.77 4.96 25.52
C GLY A 553 24.45 4.22 25.24
N ILE A 554 24.15 4.02 23.96
CA ILE A 554 23.09 3.12 23.49
C ILE A 554 23.74 1.90 22.85
N VAL A 555 23.34 0.71 23.24
CA VAL A 555 23.85 -0.55 22.68
C VAL A 555 22.93 -1.01 21.54
N LEU A 556 23.53 -1.30 20.39
CA LEU A 556 22.87 -1.98 19.29
C LEU A 556 23.06 -3.49 19.44
N TYR A 557 21.96 -4.22 19.42
CA TYR A 557 21.92 -5.69 19.44
C TYR A 557 21.35 -6.25 18.14
N LYS A 558 21.86 -7.41 17.73
CA LYS A 558 21.10 -8.36 16.90
C LYS A 558 20.08 -9.03 17.80
N TYR A 559 18.82 -9.01 17.39
CA TYR A 559 17.74 -9.73 18.05
C TYR A 559 17.45 -11.01 17.27
N ASN A 560 17.72 -12.16 17.87
CA ASN A 560 17.72 -13.44 17.14
C ASN A 560 16.33 -14.11 17.11
N TYR A 561 15.34 -13.60 17.84
CA TYR A 561 13.97 -14.10 17.74
C TYR A 561 13.36 -13.77 16.38
N LYS A 562 12.72 -14.76 15.75
CA LYS A 562 12.17 -14.64 14.39
C LYS A 562 10.64 -14.56 14.39
N GLY A 563 10.07 -13.89 13.39
CA GLY A 563 8.63 -13.92 13.13
C GLY A 563 7.78 -13.11 14.10
N TRP A 564 8.38 -12.25 14.92
CA TRP A 564 7.62 -11.37 15.83
C TRP A 564 6.90 -10.26 15.05
N ASP A 565 5.69 -9.88 15.45
CA ASP A 565 4.91 -8.83 14.78
C ASP A 565 4.13 -7.98 15.80
N GLU A 566 3.15 -7.22 15.31
CA GLU A 566 2.25 -6.41 16.14
C GLU A 566 0.80 -6.89 16.04
N ARG A 567 0.55 -8.08 15.48
CA ARG A 567 -0.80 -8.65 15.39
C ARG A 567 -1.30 -9.05 16.78
N LEU A 568 -2.61 -9.13 16.95
CA LEU A 568 -3.24 -9.57 18.21
C LEU A 568 -3.18 -11.11 18.35
N ALA A 569 -1.96 -11.66 18.26
CA ALA A 569 -1.67 -13.09 18.26
C ALA A 569 -0.42 -13.40 19.10
N ASN A 570 -0.07 -14.68 19.24
CA ASN A 570 1.11 -15.11 20.01
C ASN A 570 2.45 -14.61 19.42
N SER A 571 2.46 -14.18 18.16
CA SER A 571 3.60 -13.53 17.50
C SER A 571 3.83 -12.09 17.95
N ASN A 572 2.90 -11.47 18.70
CA ASN A 572 3.00 -10.09 19.14
C ASN A 572 4.30 -9.85 19.92
N ILE A 573 5.01 -8.75 19.63
CA ILE A 573 6.28 -8.38 20.28
C ILE A 573 6.16 -8.29 21.80
N GLY A 574 4.96 -8.02 22.32
CA GLY A 574 4.64 -8.03 23.74
C GLY A 574 4.66 -9.42 24.40
N MET A 575 4.40 -10.48 23.64
CA MET A 575 4.28 -11.86 24.12
C MET A 575 5.54 -12.71 23.90
N VAL A 576 6.36 -12.37 22.90
CA VAL A 576 7.56 -13.16 22.53
C VAL A 576 8.76 -12.91 23.46
N ASP A 577 9.76 -13.79 23.41
CA ASP A 577 11.00 -13.69 24.20
C ASP A 577 11.93 -12.59 23.70
N LYS A 578 12.15 -11.58 24.55
CA LYS A 578 12.92 -10.36 24.27
C LYS A 578 14.41 -10.47 24.65
N SER A 579 14.82 -11.59 25.26
CA SER A 579 16.14 -11.75 25.88
C SER A 579 17.23 -12.25 24.92
N ASN A 580 16.85 -12.77 23.75
CA ASN A 580 17.75 -13.36 22.78
C ASN A 580 18.53 -12.30 21.97
N LEU A 581 19.45 -11.60 22.63
CA LEU A 581 20.19 -10.45 22.13
C LEU A 581 21.69 -10.74 22.01
N THR A 582 22.32 -10.28 20.93
CA THR A 582 23.77 -10.32 20.72
C THR A 582 24.29 -8.92 20.45
N ALA A 583 25.16 -8.38 21.32
CA ALA A 583 25.66 -7.02 21.17
C ALA A 583 26.52 -6.87 19.91
N LEU A 584 26.28 -5.82 19.13
CA LEU A 584 26.98 -5.52 17.89
C LEU A 584 27.87 -4.29 18.01
N ASP A 585 27.35 -3.21 18.58
CA ASP A 585 28.05 -1.94 18.72
C ASP A 585 27.51 -1.12 19.91
N THR A 586 28.26 -0.10 20.34
CA THR A 586 27.85 0.86 21.37
C THR A 586 28.01 2.29 20.86
N ILE A 587 26.88 2.95 20.68
CA ILE A 587 26.76 4.32 20.18
C ILE A 587 26.94 5.28 21.35
N ARG A 588 28.07 6.00 21.37
CA ARG A 588 28.43 6.94 22.46
C ARG A 588 28.28 8.42 22.10
N SER A 589 28.09 8.71 20.82
CA SER A 589 27.91 10.07 20.31
C SER A 589 26.68 10.08 19.40
N LEU A 590 25.74 10.97 19.70
CA LEU A 590 24.52 11.19 18.94
C LEU A 590 24.28 12.69 18.86
N THR A 591 23.74 13.13 17.73
CA THR A 591 23.19 14.48 17.57
C THR A 591 21.70 14.35 17.26
N GLU A 592 20.87 15.21 17.85
CA GLU A 592 19.44 15.21 17.54
C GLU A 592 19.21 15.57 16.06
N ASN A 593 18.30 14.84 15.43
CA ASN A 593 17.89 14.99 14.02
C ASN A 593 18.98 14.74 12.97
N GLU A 594 20.17 14.26 13.38
CA GLU A 594 21.20 13.81 12.44
C GLU A 594 21.17 12.28 12.31
N LYS A 595 21.08 11.80 11.07
CA LYS A 595 21.12 10.37 10.79
C LYS A 595 22.49 9.80 11.13
N ILE A 596 22.50 8.65 11.79
CA ILE A 596 23.67 7.81 11.96
C ILE A 596 23.55 6.58 11.07
N SER A 597 24.68 6.10 10.56
CA SER A 597 24.78 4.92 9.71
C SER A 597 25.77 3.95 10.36
N ILE A 598 25.30 2.75 10.65
CA ILE A 598 26.08 1.71 11.33
C ILE A 598 26.29 0.57 10.35
N ASP A 599 27.55 0.23 10.08
CA ASP A 599 27.87 -0.90 9.21
C ASP A 599 27.44 -2.21 9.85
N VAL A 600 26.44 -2.85 9.25
CA VAL A 600 25.90 -4.14 9.68
C VAL A 600 26.13 -5.23 8.64
N SER A 601 27.03 -4.99 7.68
CA SER A 601 27.33 -5.92 6.57
C SER A 601 27.73 -7.31 7.07
N ALA A 602 28.47 -7.38 8.19
CA ALA A 602 28.88 -8.65 8.80
C ALA A 602 27.71 -9.46 9.41
N TYR A 603 26.53 -8.87 9.59
CA TYR A 603 25.40 -9.46 10.30
C TYR A 603 24.17 -9.72 9.42
N ILE A 604 24.14 -9.12 8.22
CA ILE A 604 23.17 -9.36 7.16
C ILE A 604 23.88 -10.20 6.09
N ASP A 605 24.09 -11.47 6.42
CA ASP A 605 24.88 -12.44 5.64
C ASP A 605 24.03 -13.33 4.72
N SER A 606 22.70 -13.15 4.77
CA SER A 606 21.72 -13.98 4.10
C SER A 606 20.42 -13.22 3.85
N THR A 607 19.67 -13.68 2.86
CA THR A 607 18.36 -13.13 2.51
C THR A 607 17.32 -13.48 3.56
N GLY A 608 16.37 -12.59 3.82
CA GLY A 608 15.23 -12.84 4.71
C GLY A 608 15.18 -11.92 5.92
N GLU A 609 14.54 -12.40 6.98
CA GLU A 609 14.22 -11.59 8.16
C GLU A 609 15.47 -11.27 9.00
N HIS A 610 15.66 -10.01 9.35
CA HIS A 610 16.72 -9.52 10.24
C HIS A 610 16.13 -8.60 11.30
N SER A 611 16.45 -8.85 12.57
CA SER A 611 15.93 -8.05 13.68
C SER A 611 17.05 -7.44 14.50
N PHE A 612 16.82 -6.21 14.94
CA PHE A 612 17.73 -5.45 15.80
C PHE A 612 16.99 -4.97 17.04
N ALA A 613 17.75 -4.71 18.11
CA ALA A 613 17.25 -4.02 19.28
C ALA A 613 18.21 -2.91 19.71
N LEU A 614 17.67 -1.82 20.25
CA LEU A 614 18.41 -0.74 20.89
C LEU A 614 18.08 -0.76 22.38
N ALA A 615 19.11 -0.75 23.23
CA ALA A 615 18.95 -0.64 24.68
C ALA A 615 19.89 0.42 25.26
N ALA A 616 19.45 1.07 26.33
CA ALA A 616 20.29 1.95 27.11
C ALA A 616 21.42 1.14 27.80
N LEU A 617 22.67 1.59 27.69
CA LEU A 617 23.80 0.93 28.36
C LEU A 617 23.72 1.08 29.88
N SER A 618 23.18 2.22 30.34
CA SER A 618 22.94 2.51 31.73
C SER A 618 21.54 3.08 31.95
N GLU A 619 21.08 3.09 33.20
CA GLU A 619 19.83 3.74 33.60
C GLU A 619 19.83 5.26 33.40
N LYS A 620 21.00 5.86 33.13
CA LYS A 620 21.17 7.30 32.89
C LYS A 620 21.03 7.66 31.42
N ASP A 621 20.99 6.68 30.52
CA ASP A 621 20.82 6.92 29.09
C ASP A 621 19.34 6.88 28.72
N SER A 622 18.88 7.89 27.98
CA SER A 622 17.51 8.00 27.50
C SER A 622 17.48 8.79 26.20
N VAL A 623 17.17 8.10 25.11
CA VAL A 623 17.12 8.65 23.75
C VAL A 623 15.84 8.12 23.10
N TYR A 624 15.15 8.95 22.33
CA TYR A 624 14.16 8.42 21.40
C TYR A 624 14.65 8.57 19.95
N PHE A 625 14.46 7.53 19.16
CA PHE A 625 14.72 7.48 17.72
C PHE A 625 13.41 7.59 16.95
N TYR A 626 13.44 8.09 15.72
CA TYR A 626 12.26 8.06 14.86
C TYR A 626 11.90 6.62 14.46
N SER A 627 10.60 6.34 14.40
CA SER A 627 10.04 5.10 13.85
C SER A 627 9.87 5.18 12.33
N ARG A 628 9.50 4.05 11.70
CA ARG A 628 9.05 3.98 10.30
C ARG A 628 7.71 4.67 10.04
N ASP A 629 7.00 5.10 11.08
CA ASP A 629 5.71 5.77 10.97
C ASP A 629 5.83 7.28 11.19
N LYS A 630 7.06 7.81 11.33
CA LYS A 630 7.29 9.24 11.55
C LYS A 630 6.74 10.08 10.40
N LEU A 631 5.79 10.95 10.71
CA LEU A 631 5.22 11.90 9.77
C LEU A 631 6.01 13.21 9.77
N VAL A 632 5.84 14.06 8.76
CA VAL A 632 6.46 15.39 8.72
C VAL A 632 5.97 16.23 9.91
N LEU A 633 4.66 16.26 10.10
CA LEU A 633 4.01 16.83 11.28
C LEU A 633 3.53 15.69 12.17
N ASP A 634 3.66 15.81 13.49
CA ASP A 634 3.19 14.80 14.47
C ASP A 634 1.64 14.73 14.53
N GLY A 635 0.97 14.67 13.38
CA GLY A 635 -0.50 14.71 13.24
C GLY A 635 -1.14 16.06 13.54
N HIS A 636 -0.35 17.09 13.85
CA HIS A 636 -0.88 18.40 14.23
C HIS A 636 -0.97 19.35 13.03
N PHE A 637 -2.13 19.98 12.86
CA PHE A 637 -2.39 20.99 11.83
C PHE A 637 -2.89 22.27 12.49
N GLU A 638 -2.41 23.42 12.01
CA GLU A 638 -3.06 24.70 12.31
C GLU A 638 -4.39 24.77 11.55
N GLY A 639 -5.51 24.97 12.25
CA GLY A 639 -6.84 25.09 11.65
C GLY A 639 -7.02 26.34 10.77
N SER A 640 -6.01 27.20 10.66
CA SER A 640 -5.96 28.38 9.78
C SER A 640 -5.76 28.01 8.31
N ILE A 641 -5.17 26.85 8.02
CA ILE A 641 -4.94 26.41 6.64
C ILE A 641 -6.19 25.71 6.13
N ALA A 642 -6.90 26.38 5.23
CA ALA A 642 -8.19 25.93 4.73
C ALA A 642 -8.05 24.60 3.98
N ALA A 643 -8.80 23.58 4.45
CA ALA A 643 -9.07 22.34 3.72
C ALA A 643 -7.97 21.27 3.63
N HIS A 644 -7.38 20.86 4.76
CA HIS A 644 -6.56 19.64 4.84
C HIS A 644 -7.32 18.49 5.51
N ASN A 645 -7.58 17.43 4.75
CA ASN A 645 -8.31 16.26 5.25
C ASN A 645 -7.45 15.17 5.85
N SER A 646 -6.28 14.95 5.25
CA SER A 646 -5.53 13.74 5.51
C SER A 646 -4.42 13.99 6.50
N GLY A 647 -3.83 15.18 6.55
CA GLY A 647 -2.69 15.43 7.43
C GLY A 647 -1.52 14.44 7.28
N PHE A 648 -1.52 13.68 6.19
CA PHE A 648 -0.64 12.55 5.99
C PHE A 648 0.51 12.95 5.09
N ALA A 649 1.70 12.99 5.66
CA ALA A 649 2.95 13.12 4.93
C ALA A 649 4.02 12.40 5.71
N THR A 650 4.68 11.43 5.08
CA THR A 650 5.73 10.63 5.67
C THR A 650 7.06 11.38 5.63
N LEU A 651 7.86 11.27 6.70
CA LEU A 651 9.21 11.83 6.74
C LEU A 651 10.23 10.72 6.45
N HIS A 652 10.19 10.18 5.22
CA HIS A 652 10.97 9.00 4.80
C HIS A 652 12.49 9.13 5.03
N ASN A 653 13.03 10.35 5.04
CA ASN A 653 14.46 10.59 5.31
C ASN A 653 14.87 10.33 6.76
N ALA A 654 13.92 10.43 7.70
CA ALA A 654 14.11 10.20 9.14
C ALA A 654 13.81 8.75 9.55
N TRP A 655 13.11 7.98 8.72
CA TRP A 655 12.74 6.60 9.03
C TRP A 655 13.98 5.71 9.19
N PRO A 656 13.96 4.79 10.18
CA PRO A 656 14.95 3.74 10.26
C PRO A 656 14.89 2.91 8.98
N ASN A 657 16.04 2.52 8.46
CA ASN A 657 16.11 1.69 7.25
C ASN A 657 17.44 0.92 7.22
N ILE A 658 17.47 -0.17 6.49
CA ILE A 658 18.72 -0.76 6.01
C ILE A 658 18.93 -0.27 4.58
N SER A 659 20.03 0.44 4.32
CA SER A 659 20.42 0.84 2.97
C SER A 659 21.48 -0.08 2.40
N PHE A 660 21.43 -0.25 1.08
CA PHE A 660 22.35 -1.07 0.31
C PHE A 660 23.12 -0.17 -0.67
N GLU A 661 24.40 0.05 -0.38
CA GLU A 661 25.29 0.73 -1.30
C GLU A 661 26.13 -0.33 -2.01
N ASN A 662 26.00 -0.44 -3.33
CA ASN A 662 26.83 -1.35 -4.09
C ASN A 662 28.21 -0.71 -4.29
N ASP A 663 29.25 -1.29 -3.70
CA ASP A 663 30.64 -0.82 -3.87
C ASP A 663 31.06 -0.86 -5.36
N ALA A 664 30.41 -1.68 -6.19
CA ALA A 664 30.59 -1.71 -7.63
C ALA A 664 29.78 -0.64 -8.40
N LYS A 665 28.73 -0.01 -7.84
CA LYS A 665 28.01 1.10 -8.52
C LYS A 665 28.73 2.44 -8.44
N LEU A 666 29.74 2.59 -7.60
CA LEU A 666 30.72 3.68 -7.74
C LEU A 666 31.58 3.54 -9.01
N SER A 667 31.29 2.56 -9.89
CA SER A 667 32.02 2.32 -11.13
C SER A 667 31.21 2.36 -12.43
N VAL A 668 29.88 2.55 -12.45
CA VAL A 668 29.12 2.67 -13.72
C VAL A 668 27.81 3.47 -13.56
N ASP A 669 27.81 4.71 -14.04
CA ASP A 669 26.71 5.30 -14.81
C ASP A 669 27.35 5.87 -16.08
N ASP A 670 26.76 5.56 -17.24
CA ASP A 670 27.32 5.79 -18.58
C ASP A 670 27.58 7.27 -18.88
N ASP A 671 28.82 7.68 -18.66
CA ASP A 671 29.64 8.46 -19.59
C ASP A 671 31.02 7.80 -19.63
N GLU A 672 31.60 7.64 -20.82
CA GLU A 672 32.87 6.96 -21.07
C GLU A 672 34.01 7.42 -20.13
N ASN A 673 34.21 6.76 -18.98
CA ASN A 673 35.49 6.59 -18.28
C ASN A 673 35.30 5.72 -17.03
N MET A 674 35.55 4.41 -17.16
CA MET A 674 35.89 3.56 -16.02
C MET A 674 37.05 4.24 -15.28
N GLN A 675 36.80 4.81 -14.10
CA GLN A 675 37.83 5.50 -13.33
C GLN A 675 38.76 4.46 -12.69
N ILE A 676 39.67 3.94 -13.54
CA ILE A 676 40.91 3.30 -13.13
C ILE A 676 41.53 4.23 -12.07
N PRO A 677 41.90 3.72 -10.87
CA PRO A 677 42.47 4.57 -9.84
C PRO A 677 43.63 5.36 -10.44
N THR A 678 43.71 6.67 -10.20
CA THR A 678 44.75 7.50 -10.85
C THR A 678 46.12 7.38 -10.17
N LYS A 679 46.18 6.70 -9.03
CA LYS A 679 47.39 6.49 -8.23
C LYS A 679 47.34 5.15 -7.50
N PHE A 680 48.51 4.63 -7.15
CA PHE A 680 48.62 3.48 -6.25
C PHE A 680 48.18 3.86 -4.82
N SER A 681 47.43 2.97 -4.17
CA SER A 681 47.02 3.13 -2.77
C SER A 681 47.08 1.80 -2.01
N LEU A 682 47.37 1.86 -0.71
CA LEU A 682 47.18 0.75 0.24
C LEU A 682 46.28 1.26 1.36
N HIS A 683 45.11 0.65 1.52
CA HIS A 683 44.10 1.06 2.49
C HIS A 683 44.30 0.41 3.85
N ASP A 684 43.63 0.93 4.88
CA ASP A 684 43.63 0.28 6.19
C ASP A 684 42.90 -1.07 6.10
N ASN A 685 43.43 -2.06 6.80
CA ASN A 685 42.82 -3.37 6.88
C ASN A 685 41.60 -3.31 7.80
N PHE A 686 40.55 -4.07 7.49
CA PHE A 686 39.34 -4.13 8.31
C PHE A 686 38.86 -5.58 8.48
N PRO A 687 38.49 -6.00 9.71
CA PRO A 687 38.59 -5.24 10.96
C PRO A 687 40.05 -4.97 11.39
N ASN A 688 40.27 -3.97 12.25
CA ASN A 688 41.55 -3.68 12.92
C ASN A 688 41.26 -2.94 14.25
N PRO A 689 41.40 -3.59 15.43
CA PRO A 689 41.97 -4.92 15.64
C PRO A 689 41.13 -6.05 15.04
N PHE A 690 41.73 -7.20 14.73
CA PHE A 690 41.04 -8.34 14.10
C PHE A 690 41.23 -9.64 14.87
N ASN A 691 40.32 -10.62 14.73
CA ASN A 691 40.42 -11.97 15.31
C ASN A 691 39.59 -13.00 14.50
N PRO A 692 40.17 -14.02 13.86
CA PRO A 692 41.54 -14.10 13.33
C PRO A 692 41.65 -13.56 11.89
N SER A 693 40.58 -13.04 11.28
CA SER A 693 40.56 -12.61 9.87
C SER A 693 40.46 -11.09 9.66
N THR A 694 41.20 -10.57 8.68
CA THR A 694 41.11 -9.18 8.22
C THR A 694 41.26 -9.10 6.70
N THR A 695 40.60 -8.12 6.08
CA THR A 695 40.71 -7.82 4.64
C THR A 695 41.68 -6.67 4.41
N ILE A 696 42.62 -6.83 3.48
CA ILE A 696 43.54 -5.78 3.03
C ILE A 696 43.15 -5.34 1.61
N ARG A 697 42.90 -4.03 1.42
CA ARG A 697 42.51 -3.43 0.13
C ARG A 697 43.64 -2.58 -0.46
N PHE A 698 43.79 -2.57 -1.78
CA PHE A 698 44.77 -1.75 -2.50
C PHE A 698 44.34 -1.44 -3.94
N ASP A 699 44.88 -0.35 -4.49
CA ASP A 699 44.48 0.22 -5.79
C ASP A 699 45.67 0.21 -6.74
N LEU A 700 45.45 -0.20 -8.00
CA LEU A 700 46.47 -0.26 -9.05
C LEU A 700 46.07 0.62 -10.25
N PRO A 701 46.76 1.75 -10.52
CA PRO A 701 46.46 2.62 -11.66
C PRO A 701 46.80 1.99 -13.00
N ILE A 702 47.69 1.00 -13.02
CA ILE A 702 48.15 0.29 -14.20
C ILE A 702 48.32 -1.19 -13.87
N ALA A 703 48.16 -2.05 -14.89
CA ALA A 703 48.42 -3.48 -14.73
C ALA A 703 49.89 -3.70 -14.37
N THR A 704 50.15 -4.28 -13.18
CA THR A 704 51.51 -4.36 -12.61
C THR A 704 51.66 -5.60 -11.73
N LYS A 705 52.90 -6.09 -11.62
CA LYS A 705 53.27 -7.16 -10.70
C LYS A 705 53.29 -6.63 -9.27
N ILE A 706 52.51 -7.26 -8.40
CA ILE A 706 52.48 -6.90 -6.98
C ILE A 706 53.11 -7.99 -6.11
N ASN A 707 53.61 -7.57 -4.95
CA ASN A 707 53.96 -8.43 -3.84
C ASN A 707 53.33 -7.85 -2.56
N LEU A 708 52.31 -8.53 -2.04
CA LEU A 708 51.66 -8.19 -0.77
C LEU A 708 52.10 -9.19 0.30
N THR A 709 52.81 -8.69 1.32
CA THR A 709 53.47 -9.53 2.34
C THR A 709 53.22 -8.99 3.75
N ILE A 710 53.00 -9.91 4.70
CA ILE A 710 52.86 -9.67 6.13
C ILE A 710 54.20 -9.84 6.85
N TYR A 711 54.49 -8.95 7.79
CA TYR A 711 55.67 -8.92 8.65
C TYR A 711 55.28 -8.82 10.12
N ASN A 712 56.10 -9.38 11.01
CA ASN A 712 55.96 -9.19 12.46
C ASN A 712 56.67 -7.90 12.93
N MET A 713 56.63 -7.61 14.24
CA MET A 713 57.28 -6.41 14.81
C MET A 713 58.81 -6.35 14.63
N LEU A 714 59.46 -7.49 14.38
CA LEU A 714 60.91 -7.58 14.11
C LEU A 714 61.23 -7.38 12.61
N GLY A 715 60.23 -7.13 11.77
CA GLY A 715 60.39 -7.04 10.31
C GLY A 715 60.61 -8.39 9.63
N GLN A 716 60.39 -9.51 10.32
CA GLN A 716 60.49 -10.84 9.73
C GLN A 716 59.22 -11.15 8.93
N LYS A 717 59.40 -11.74 7.75
CA LYS A 717 58.29 -12.17 6.89
C LYS A 717 57.47 -13.26 7.59
N VAL A 718 56.16 -13.04 7.67
CA VAL A 718 55.18 -13.98 8.23
C VAL A 718 54.46 -14.74 7.13
N LYS A 719 53.91 -14.02 6.15
CA LYS A 719 53.14 -14.61 5.05
C LYS A 719 53.17 -13.77 3.78
N THR A 720 53.32 -14.39 2.62
CA THR A 720 53.03 -13.72 1.34
C THR A 720 51.58 -13.99 0.96
N LEU A 721 50.76 -12.93 0.90
CA LEU A 721 49.33 -13.03 0.58
C LEU A 721 49.07 -13.07 -0.92
N LYS A 722 49.84 -12.31 -1.70
CA LYS A 722 49.71 -12.26 -3.16
C LYS A 722 51.05 -11.91 -3.79
N ASN A 723 51.42 -12.64 -4.84
CA ASN A 723 52.61 -12.39 -5.65
C ASN A 723 52.34 -12.73 -7.12
N SER A 724 51.63 -11.85 -7.82
CA SER A 724 51.22 -12.06 -9.22
C SER A 724 51.08 -10.74 -9.98
N GLN A 725 51.05 -10.82 -11.31
CA GLN A 725 50.58 -9.71 -12.15
C GLN A 725 49.07 -9.54 -11.92
N LEU A 726 48.62 -8.31 -11.71
CA LEU A 726 47.20 -7.96 -11.62
C LEU A 726 46.89 -6.85 -12.63
N SER A 727 45.66 -6.81 -13.14
CA SER A 727 45.17 -5.72 -13.99
C SER A 727 45.04 -4.42 -13.19
N ALA A 728 44.98 -3.28 -13.90
CA ALA A 728 44.61 -2.01 -13.28
C ALA A 728 43.21 -2.14 -12.66
N GLY A 729 42.98 -1.50 -11.50
CA GLY A 729 41.73 -1.58 -10.76
C GLY A 729 41.92 -1.66 -9.25
N TYR A 730 40.81 -1.88 -8.55
CA TYR A 730 40.73 -2.02 -7.10
C TYR A 730 40.79 -3.51 -6.72
N HIS A 731 41.55 -3.86 -5.69
CA HIS A 731 41.82 -5.26 -5.30
C HIS A 731 41.72 -5.47 -3.79
N SER A 732 41.36 -6.68 -3.35
CA SER A 732 41.33 -7.06 -1.94
C SER A 732 41.87 -8.47 -1.70
N VAL A 733 42.49 -8.70 -0.54
CA VAL A 733 43.00 -10.01 -0.11
C VAL A 733 42.75 -10.22 1.38
N ASN A 734 42.23 -11.41 1.74
CA ASN A 734 41.99 -11.81 3.12
C ASN A 734 43.23 -12.43 3.77
N TRP A 735 43.49 -12.11 5.03
CA TRP A 735 44.46 -12.80 5.88
C TRP A 735 43.80 -13.35 7.13
N ASN A 736 43.95 -14.65 7.36
CA ASN A 736 43.35 -15.41 8.47
C ASN A 736 44.35 -15.67 9.62
N ALA A 737 45.25 -14.72 9.90
CA ALA A 737 46.26 -14.83 10.95
C ALA A 737 47.14 -16.09 10.90
N THR A 738 47.46 -16.59 9.70
CA THR A 738 48.38 -17.73 9.52
C THR A 738 49.71 -17.31 8.92
N ASN A 739 50.78 -18.08 9.14
CA ASN A 739 52.07 -17.93 8.45
C ASN A 739 52.08 -18.68 7.10
N ASP A 740 53.21 -18.62 6.37
CA ASP A 740 53.40 -19.33 5.09
C ASP A 740 53.23 -20.87 5.21
N GLN A 741 53.40 -21.45 6.41
CA GLN A 741 53.15 -22.88 6.68
C GLN A 741 51.70 -23.19 7.08
N GLY A 742 50.81 -22.19 7.11
CA GLY A 742 49.41 -22.36 7.49
C GLY A 742 49.14 -22.40 8.99
N PHE A 743 50.16 -22.24 9.85
CA PHE A 743 49.97 -22.22 11.29
C PHE A 743 49.51 -20.84 11.80
N PRO A 744 48.59 -20.78 12.79
CA PRO A 744 48.18 -19.53 13.42
C PRO A 744 49.36 -18.78 14.05
N VAL A 745 49.35 -17.45 13.96
CA VAL A 745 50.36 -16.59 14.58
C VAL A 745 49.88 -16.07 15.95
N SER A 746 50.80 -15.53 16.76
CA SER A 746 50.48 -14.99 18.09
C SER A 746 49.73 -13.66 18.01
N ALA A 747 48.87 -13.35 18.99
CA ALA A 747 48.29 -12.01 19.12
C ALA A 747 49.40 -10.95 19.21
N GLY A 748 49.14 -9.76 18.66
CA GLY A 748 50.12 -8.69 18.62
C GLY A 748 50.05 -7.85 17.35
N MET A 749 51.01 -6.94 17.21
CA MET A 749 51.08 -6.02 16.07
C MET A 749 51.80 -6.65 14.89
N TYR A 750 51.24 -6.49 13.71
CA TYR A 750 51.80 -6.92 12.44
C TYR A 750 51.81 -5.76 11.45
N PHE A 751 52.61 -5.89 10.40
CA PHE A 751 52.67 -4.96 9.29
C PHE A 751 52.34 -5.68 8.00
N TYR A 752 51.59 -5.04 7.11
CA TYR A 752 51.40 -5.50 5.74
C TYR A 752 52.01 -4.47 4.79
N GLN A 753 52.77 -4.96 3.82
CA GLN A 753 53.42 -4.14 2.81
C GLN A 753 52.99 -4.61 1.43
N ILE A 754 52.54 -3.68 0.60
CA ILE A 754 52.46 -3.87 -0.83
C ILE A 754 53.70 -3.28 -1.49
N ARG A 755 54.28 -4.03 -2.43
CA ARG A 755 55.39 -3.61 -3.27
C ARG A 755 55.07 -3.88 -4.73
N THR A 756 55.20 -2.86 -5.55
CA THR A 756 55.23 -2.92 -7.01
C THR A 756 56.55 -2.35 -7.51
N ASN A 757 56.73 -2.21 -8.82
CA ASN A 757 57.91 -1.55 -9.38
C ASN A 757 57.97 -0.04 -9.03
N GLU A 758 56.81 0.59 -8.80
CA GLU A 758 56.68 2.06 -8.67
C GLU A 758 56.10 2.49 -7.30
N PHE A 759 55.58 1.54 -6.51
CA PHE A 759 54.89 1.84 -5.26
C PHE A 759 55.27 0.86 -4.16
N VAL A 760 55.68 1.41 -3.01
CA VAL A 760 55.85 0.65 -1.77
C VAL A 760 55.11 1.35 -0.65
N LYS A 761 54.19 0.65 0.00
CA LYS A 761 53.47 1.18 1.17
C LYS A 761 53.34 0.10 2.23
N THR A 762 53.57 0.47 3.47
CA THR A 762 53.42 -0.39 4.64
C THR A 762 52.39 0.22 5.58
N LYS A 763 51.52 -0.60 6.15
CA LYS A 763 50.55 -0.23 7.19
C LYS A 763 50.57 -1.26 8.32
N LYS A 764 50.06 -0.87 9.49
CA LYS A 764 50.04 -1.68 10.72
C LYS A 764 48.65 -2.27 10.97
N MET A 765 48.61 -3.44 11.60
CA MET A 765 47.40 -4.12 12.04
C MET A 765 47.60 -4.79 13.39
N LEU A 766 46.54 -4.93 14.18
CA LEU A 766 46.57 -5.53 15.51
C LEU A 766 45.72 -6.80 15.53
N LEU A 767 46.35 -7.96 15.75
CA LEU A 767 45.67 -9.24 15.96
C LEU A 767 45.33 -9.41 17.45
N LEU A 768 44.05 -9.63 17.75
CA LEU A 768 43.57 -10.09 19.05
C LEU A 768 43.36 -11.61 18.99
N LYS A 769 43.57 -12.29 20.13
CA LYS A 769 43.22 -13.71 20.29
C LYS A 769 42.00 -13.82 21.19
#